data_AF-T0S2S6-F1
#
_entry.id   AF-T0S2S6-F1
#
_cell.length_a   1.000
_cell.length_b   1.000
_cell.length_c   1.000
_cell.angle_alpha   90.00
_cell.angle_beta   90.00
_cell.angle_gamma   90.00
#
_symmetry.space_group_name_H-M   'P 1'
#
loop_
_entity.id
_entity.type
_entity.pdbx_description
1 polymer ?
#
loop_
_entity_poly.entity_id
_entity_poly.type
_entity_poly.pdbx_seq_one_letter_code
_entity_poly.pdbx_strand_id
1 'polypeptide(L)'
;MKFNLRSTKFIIAATIITMMMVSCVESPNTKRSDSSGISNTKSSVNAGYGRILQDNPIILSGNSNLDEDVNLAKLLKSNQDFITFNTQLKEPCILITDCIQVTEDYNIEPFTNSDNRWAFTPTTTEFLQVNTFGHINKITDAFHNNLLNHYNNIATPTIDPSLATSNYPTSLPISLFNSKGHWNPMRPLIAYADCDLSNNASFSPSTFELCMGYDLVFKDQVKFAQDNTVIYHEVGHGLVDIMMNMRNTAEYARTLADPLLDDFVIRSDLGYGTYDEAGSINEGLADYFSYYVNQRPHMGEWALGRFNNASRPLKEDDSIHASGIAVDENSRLSYPTYLAYNPNNVTLPSEDIHYAGQIFSHYLVALTEDIQSQCSISKANAIKTVSYVLTETLAELGDLTAKGNDFHSGTAINLNQDKSQVWISSVNPITYRKISQYMGKYLLNVVVNSTTGICSANAVSPTPSPLPYSKDDVESLLDQYGLLLFRTYNDNGNGKSGEEYSFSPSATAVDTLNRKRTELLSKSQLTLETRSDFNSFDIIDNQATLKSIIDSYLLQGKITGLSELTDSDLGFNNGNGKASPGEVVGIFVNLYNNSNSIMGGARVTAADWSHMENDQPCSNLSDAFPTTSQGGTACTTVTDANFDDSARYHPVCMMEYNDGSSTKILSQKEFFNQLKTDAGLLEKDCLDPNDTKTCMVRALQGAETQTVSMIKPKANWTETISKADGSPSFSAGNFMYFEINKNIPIGTKVTCRLRASYTNCDDCHHDSSNGYDDFRDWEYATEKPFNIINITFQVAD
;
A
#
# COMPACT_ATOMS: atom_id res chain seq x y z
N MET A 1 -59.01 -25.92 3.41
CA MET A 1 -60.13 -26.85 3.66
C MET A 1 -59.94 -28.08 2.75
N LYS A 2 -59.66 -29.23 3.38
CA LYS A 2 -59.78 -30.65 2.95
C LYS A 2 -59.52 -31.11 1.49
N PHE A 3 -58.45 -31.91 1.37
CA PHE A 3 -58.25 -33.17 0.64
C PHE A 3 -59.45 -33.84 -0.05
N ASN A 4 -59.22 -34.47 -1.21
CA ASN A 4 -59.33 -35.95 -1.31
C ASN A 4 -58.70 -36.58 -2.58
N LEU A 5 -58.01 -37.71 -2.33
CA LEU A 5 -57.52 -38.72 -3.28
C LEU A 5 -58.68 -39.48 -3.96
N ARG A 6 -58.41 -40.09 -5.12
CA ARG A 6 -58.75 -41.50 -5.39
C ARG A 6 -58.02 -42.11 -6.60
N SER A 7 -57.35 -43.22 -6.34
CA SER A 7 -56.87 -44.29 -7.23
C SER A 7 -58.07 -45.07 -7.87
N THR A 8 -57.99 -45.96 -8.87
CA THR A 8 -57.12 -47.15 -9.07
C THR A 8 -57.60 -47.97 -10.32
N LYS A 9 -56.72 -48.85 -10.86
CA LYS A 9 -56.91 -50.23 -11.41
C LYS A 9 -57.09 -50.52 -12.93
N PHE A 10 -56.26 -51.45 -13.43
CA PHE A 10 -56.51 -52.74 -14.16
C PHE A 10 -55.12 -53.28 -14.62
N ILE A 11 -54.48 -54.38 -14.20
CA ILE A 11 -54.66 -55.87 -14.09
C ILE A 11 -54.83 -56.62 -15.44
N ILE A 12 -53.93 -57.61 -15.70
CA ILE A 12 -54.10 -59.03 -16.18
C ILE A 12 -52.79 -59.50 -16.91
N ALA A 13 -51.96 -60.39 -16.33
CA ALA A 13 -51.85 -61.89 -16.44
C ALA A 13 -50.93 -62.36 -17.62
N ALA A 14 -50.23 -63.51 -17.72
CA ALA A 14 -49.97 -64.76 -16.97
C ALA A 14 -48.85 -65.54 -17.77
N THR A 15 -47.73 -66.04 -17.23
CA THR A 15 -47.40 -67.35 -16.57
C THR A 15 -46.78 -68.48 -17.46
N ILE A 16 -45.68 -69.09 -16.94
CA ILE A 16 -45.10 -70.49 -17.01
C ILE A 16 -44.13 -70.97 -18.14
N ILE A 17 -42.93 -71.43 -17.70
CA ILE A 17 -42.19 -72.72 -17.92
C ILE A 17 -40.66 -72.48 -18.17
N THR A 18 -39.72 -72.58 -17.21
CA THR A 18 -39.02 -73.71 -16.52
C THR A 18 -37.66 -74.16 -17.14
N MET A 19 -36.59 -74.02 -16.34
CA MET A 19 -35.28 -74.74 -16.27
C MET A 19 -34.20 -74.55 -17.36
N MET A 20 -33.04 -73.97 -16.98
CA MET A 20 -31.79 -74.68 -16.64
C MET A 20 -30.74 -73.69 -16.06
N MET A 21 -29.91 -74.19 -15.13
CA MET A 21 -28.93 -73.42 -14.35
C MET A 21 -27.60 -73.20 -15.09
N VAL A 22 -26.90 -72.08 -14.81
CA VAL A 22 -25.50 -71.98 -14.31
C VAL A 22 -24.97 -70.54 -14.48
N SER A 23 -24.27 -70.04 -13.44
CA SER A 23 -23.28 -68.94 -13.37
C SER A 23 -23.74 -67.46 -13.38
N CYS A 24 -23.22 -66.75 -12.38
CA CYS A 24 -23.43 -65.35 -12.03
C CYS A 24 -22.90 -64.36 -13.08
N VAL A 25 -23.74 -63.40 -13.51
CA VAL A 25 -23.38 -61.99 -13.80
C VAL A 25 -24.68 -61.17 -13.71
N GLU A 26 -24.83 -60.27 -12.74
CA GLU A 26 -25.82 -59.20 -12.81
C GLU A 26 -25.21 -58.00 -13.56
N SER A 27 -25.87 -57.59 -14.63
CA SER A 27 -25.82 -56.27 -15.24
C SER A 27 -27.22 -55.96 -15.77
N PRO A 28 -27.67 -54.71 -15.90
CA PRO A 28 -27.25 -53.47 -15.24
C PRO A 28 -28.46 -52.73 -14.65
N ASN A 29 -28.41 -52.31 -13.38
CA ASN A 29 -29.30 -51.24 -12.92
C ASN A 29 -28.65 -49.90 -13.26
N THR A 30 -28.81 -49.48 -14.51
CA THR A 30 -28.59 -48.08 -14.92
C THR A 30 -29.62 -47.19 -14.23
N LYS A 31 -29.37 -46.88 -12.95
CA LYS A 31 -29.68 -45.54 -12.46
C LYS A 31 -28.78 -44.61 -13.25
N ARG A 32 -29.36 -43.73 -14.05
CA ARG A 32 -28.64 -42.57 -14.59
C ARG A 32 -28.08 -41.82 -13.40
N SER A 33 -26.79 -41.98 -13.14
CA SER A 33 -26.06 -41.15 -12.21
C SER A 33 -26.03 -39.75 -12.79
N ASP A 34 -26.40 -38.77 -11.98
CA ASP A 34 -26.08 -37.37 -12.25
C ASP A 34 -24.64 -37.24 -12.74
N SER A 35 -24.43 -36.41 -13.76
CA SER A 35 -23.17 -36.21 -14.47
C SER A 35 -21.98 -36.07 -13.50
N SER A 36 -21.12 -37.08 -13.42
CA SER A 36 -19.91 -37.06 -12.59
C SER A 36 -18.93 -36.01 -13.12
N GLY A 37 -18.42 -35.14 -12.22
CA GLY A 37 -17.35 -34.18 -12.54
C GLY A 37 -16.06 -34.86 -13.02
N ILE A 38 -15.03 -34.07 -13.36
CA ILE A 38 -13.74 -34.61 -13.80
C ILE A 38 -13.06 -35.34 -12.65
N SER A 39 -12.65 -36.59 -12.91
CA SER A 39 -11.84 -37.37 -11.97
C SER A 39 -10.45 -36.74 -11.86
N ASN A 40 -10.16 -36.04 -10.76
CA ASN A 40 -8.88 -35.42 -10.50
C ASN A 40 -8.01 -36.28 -9.57
N THR A 41 -7.46 -37.35 -10.12
CA THR A 41 -6.62 -38.31 -9.37
C THR A 41 -5.22 -38.39 -9.96
N LYS A 42 -4.22 -38.80 -9.19
CA LYS A 42 -2.83 -38.97 -9.68
C LYS A 42 -2.74 -39.81 -10.97
N SER A 43 -3.54 -40.88 -11.08
CA SER A 43 -3.57 -41.73 -12.28
C SER A 43 -4.08 -41.04 -13.55
N SER A 44 -4.74 -39.89 -13.41
CA SER A 44 -5.40 -39.16 -14.51
C SER A 44 -4.52 -38.08 -15.16
N VAL A 45 -3.29 -37.90 -14.71
CA VAL A 45 -2.32 -36.91 -15.22
C VAL A 45 -0.93 -37.54 -15.39
N ASN A 46 -0.10 -36.90 -16.20
CA ASN A 46 1.31 -37.25 -16.35
C ASN A 46 2.15 -36.73 -15.16
N ALA A 47 3.34 -37.31 -14.96
CA ALA A 47 4.32 -36.75 -14.04
C ALA A 47 4.71 -35.32 -14.47
N GLY A 48 4.78 -34.38 -13.53
CA GLY A 48 4.94 -32.95 -13.77
C GLY A 48 3.62 -32.17 -13.81
N TYR A 49 2.47 -32.86 -13.93
CA TYR A 49 1.20 -32.22 -14.25
C TYR A 49 0.13 -32.46 -13.20
N GLY A 50 -0.85 -31.56 -13.16
CA GLY A 50 -2.04 -31.59 -12.30
C GLY A 50 -3.28 -31.06 -13.02
N ARG A 51 -4.35 -30.79 -12.27
CA ARG A 51 -5.47 -29.95 -12.74
C ARG A 51 -5.85 -29.01 -11.63
N ILE A 52 -5.93 -27.73 -11.96
CA ILE A 52 -6.29 -26.63 -11.06
C ILE A 52 -7.56 -25.95 -11.57
N LEU A 53 -8.20 -25.15 -10.72
CA LEU A 53 -9.31 -24.29 -11.15
C LEU A 53 -8.74 -23.21 -12.07
N GLN A 54 -9.10 -23.22 -13.36
CA GLN A 54 -8.52 -22.26 -14.31
C GLN A 54 -8.98 -20.83 -14.07
N ASP A 55 -10.09 -20.68 -13.35
CA ASP A 55 -10.65 -19.42 -12.89
C ASP A 55 -11.43 -19.66 -11.60
N ASN A 56 -11.94 -18.62 -10.95
CA ASN A 56 -12.74 -18.81 -9.74
C ASN A 56 -14.08 -19.52 -10.01
N PRO A 57 -14.69 -20.16 -9.00
CA PRO A 57 -15.91 -20.94 -9.17
C PRO A 57 -17.11 -20.17 -9.76
N ILE A 58 -17.26 -18.88 -9.47
CA ILE A 58 -18.35 -18.05 -10.02
C ILE A 58 -18.20 -17.94 -11.54
N ILE A 59 -16.99 -17.63 -12.02
CA ILE A 59 -16.71 -17.50 -13.45
C ILE A 59 -16.80 -18.85 -14.16
N LEU A 60 -16.24 -19.92 -13.58
CA LEU A 60 -16.26 -21.25 -14.20
C LEU A 60 -17.67 -21.84 -14.31
N SER A 61 -18.56 -21.52 -13.36
CA SER A 61 -19.95 -21.99 -13.36
C SER A 61 -20.89 -21.11 -14.18
N GLY A 62 -20.56 -19.83 -14.38
CA GLY A 62 -21.46 -18.82 -14.93
C GLY A 62 -22.66 -18.50 -14.01
N ASN A 63 -22.54 -18.80 -12.71
CA ASN A 63 -23.60 -18.59 -11.72
C ASN A 63 -23.09 -17.71 -10.56
N SER A 64 -23.56 -16.47 -10.48
CA SER A 64 -23.22 -15.53 -9.40
C SER A 64 -23.77 -15.93 -8.03
N ASN A 65 -24.79 -16.81 -8.00
CA ASN A 65 -25.42 -17.31 -6.78
C ASN A 65 -25.00 -18.77 -6.51
N LEU A 66 -23.78 -19.14 -6.86
CA LEU A 66 -23.28 -20.50 -6.63
C LEU A 66 -23.31 -20.83 -5.12
N ASP A 67 -23.76 -22.04 -4.78
CA ASP A 67 -23.82 -22.53 -3.41
C ASP A 67 -22.42 -22.93 -2.91
N GLU A 68 -22.21 -22.84 -1.60
CA GLU A 68 -20.96 -23.20 -0.92
C GLU A 68 -20.55 -24.66 -1.17
N ASP A 69 -21.52 -25.56 -1.32
CA ASP A 69 -21.31 -27.01 -1.44
C ASP A 69 -21.18 -27.49 -2.90
N VAL A 70 -20.95 -26.56 -3.84
CA VAL A 70 -20.76 -26.87 -5.26
C VAL A 70 -19.69 -27.96 -5.44
N ASN A 71 -20.01 -28.93 -6.29
CA ASN A 71 -19.02 -29.93 -6.70
C ASN A 71 -17.97 -29.29 -7.63
N LEU A 72 -16.89 -28.77 -7.05
CA LEU A 72 -15.76 -28.13 -7.75
C LEU A 72 -15.13 -29.03 -8.82
N ALA A 73 -15.24 -30.36 -8.73
CA ALA A 73 -14.74 -31.27 -9.77
C ALA A 73 -15.48 -31.10 -11.11
N LYS A 74 -16.70 -30.54 -11.11
CA LYS A 74 -17.43 -30.18 -12.34
C LYS A 74 -16.86 -28.93 -13.03
N LEU A 75 -16.09 -28.12 -12.31
CA LEU A 75 -15.52 -26.86 -12.81
C LEU A 75 -14.11 -27.02 -13.38
N LEU A 76 -13.46 -28.16 -13.11
CA LEU A 76 -12.16 -28.50 -13.70
C LEU A 76 -12.25 -28.75 -15.20
N LYS A 77 -11.18 -28.42 -15.94
CA LYS A 77 -11.03 -28.80 -17.36
C LYS A 77 -10.33 -30.15 -17.49
N SER A 78 -10.59 -30.87 -18.58
CA SER A 78 -9.98 -32.18 -18.83
C SER A 78 -8.48 -32.10 -19.10
N ASN A 79 -8.04 -30.96 -19.62
CA ASN A 79 -6.64 -30.65 -19.87
C ASN A 79 -5.85 -30.65 -18.56
N GLN A 80 -4.60 -31.08 -18.64
CA GLN A 80 -3.67 -31.05 -17.52
C GLN A 80 -2.83 -29.77 -17.57
N ASP A 81 -2.48 -29.25 -16.40
CA ASP A 81 -1.63 -28.08 -16.20
C ASP A 81 -0.25 -28.52 -15.73
N PHE A 82 0.80 -27.88 -16.22
CA PHE A 82 2.13 -28.07 -15.65
C PHE A 82 2.17 -27.48 -14.24
N ILE A 83 2.65 -28.25 -13.27
CA ILE A 83 2.77 -27.82 -11.87
C ILE A 83 4.26 -27.75 -11.52
N THR A 84 4.92 -28.90 -11.35
CA THR A 84 6.37 -28.98 -11.13
C THR A 84 6.86 -30.40 -11.34
N PHE A 85 8.13 -30.56 -11.77
CA PHE A 85 8.83 -31.85 -11.76
C PHE A 85 9.50 -32.17 -10.42
N ASN A 86 9.48 -31.25 -9.45
CA ASN A 86 9.98 -31.51 -8.11
C ASN A 86 9.04 -32.47 -7.37
N THR A 87 9.56 -33.12 -6.34
CA THR A 87 8.75 -33.99 -5.46
C THR A 87 8.02 -33.19 -4.37
N GLN A 88 8.29 -31.90 -4.26
CA GLN A 88 7.64 -30.97 -3.33
C GLN A 88 7.15 -29.76 -4.12
N LEU A 89 6.16 -29.05 -3.56
CA LEU A 89 5.67 -27.76 -4.08
C LEU A 89 6.66 -26.64 -3.74
N LYS A 90 7.85 -26.75 -4.33
CA LYS A 90 8.95 -25.77 -4.30
C LYS A 90 9.43 -25.56 -5.71
N GLU A 91 9.72 -24.33 -6.10
CA GLU A 91 10.25 -24.02 -7.43
C GLU A 91 11.40 -22.99 -7.33
N PRO A 92 12.49 -23.18 -8.10
CA PRO A 92 13.42 -22.10 -8.38
C PRO A 92 12.75 -21.05 -9.27
N CYS A 93 13.28 -19.83 -9.28
CA CYS A 93 13.01 -18.85 -10.33
C CYS A 93 14.32 -18.35 -10.95
N ILE A 94 14.24 -17.35 -11.83
CA ILE A 94 15.41 -16.86 -12.58
C ILE A 94 16.55 -16.52 -11.61
N LEU A 95 17.66 -17.28 -11.68
CA LEU A 95 18.87 -17.13 -10.86
C LEU A 95 18.67 -17.32 -9.33
N ILE A 96 17.55 -17.89 -8.89
CA ILE A 96 17.22 -18.11 -7.47
C ILE A 96 16.76 -19.55 -7.27
N THR A 97 17.45 -20.28 -6.39
CA THR A 97 17.22 -21.72 -6.18
C THR A 97 15.95 -22.03 -5.42
N ASP A 98 15.60 -21.19 -4.44
CA ASP A 98 14.46 -21.38 -3.55
C ASP A 98 13.61 -20.12 -3.59
N CYS A 99 12.71 -20.06 -4.58
CA CYS A 99 11.97 -18.83 -4.90
C CYS A 99 10.54 -18.87 -4.38
N ILE A 100 9.86 -20.00 -4.59
CA ILE A 100 8.47 -20.23 -4.20
C ILE A 100 8.38 -21.51 -3.37
N GLN A 101 7.59 -21.49 -2.31
CA GLN A 101 7.21 -22.66 -1.55
C GLN A 101 5.73 -22.57 -1.17
N VAL A 102 5.00 -23.69 -1.26
CA VAL A 102 3.62 -23.79 -0.79
C VAL A 102 3.47 -24.92 0.22
N THR A 103 2.79 -24.63 1.32
CA THR A 103 2.46 -25.58 2.40
C THR A 103 0.98 -25.46 2.77
N GLU A 104 0.50 -26.38 3.60
CA GLU A 104 -0.86 -26.33 4.14
C GLU A 104 -1.05 -25.11 5.05
N ASP A 105 -0.26 -25.03 6.12
CA ASP A 105 -0.37 -24.00 7.15
C ASP A 105 1.03 -23.71 7.77
N TYR A 106 1.08 -22.80 8.75
CA TYR A 106 2.26 -22.46 9.52
C TYR A 106 2.92 -23.69 10.15
N ASN A 107 4.26 -23.75 10.08
CA ASN A 107 5.07 -24.84 10.63
C ASN A 107 4.76 -26.24 10.06
N ILE A 108 4.04 -26.34 8.95
CA ILE A 108 3.84 -27.59 8.22
C ILE A 108 4.85 -27.69 7.08
N GLU A 109 5.53 -28.84 6.99
CA GLU A 109 6.49 -29.09 5.91
C GLU A 109 5.78 -29.21 4.54
N PRO A 110 6.45 -28.79 3.45
CA PRO A 110 5.92 -28.90 2.09
C PRO A 110 5.49 -30.32 1.73
N PHE A 111 4.25 -30.41 1.22
CA PHE A 111 3.65 -31.65 0.79
C PHE A 111 4.56 -32.39 -0.22
N THR A 112 4.90 -33.64 0.08
CA THR A 112 5.83 -34.46 -0.71
C THR A 112 5.06 -35.50 -1.52
N ASN A 113 5.28 -35.52 -2.83
CA ASN A 113 4.62 -36.39 -3.79
C ASN A 113 5.63 -37.08 -4.72
N SER A 114 6.02 -38.31 -4.38
CA SER A 114 7.15 -39.01 -4.99
C SER A 114 6.97 -39.45 -6.45
N ASP A 115 5.74 -39.47 -6.99
CA ASP A 115 5.47 -39.79 -8.39
C ASP A 115 5.30 -38.53 -9.28
N ASN A 116 5.42 -37.34 -8.68
CA ASN A 116 5.28 -36.02 -9.30
C ASN A 116 3.95 -35.82 -10.04
N ARG A 117 2.87 -36.50 -9.63
CA ARG A 117 1.54 -36.35 -10.25
C ARG A 117 0.60 -35.54 -9.36
N TRP A 118 0.28 -34.33 -9.76
CA TRP A 118 -0.32 -33.29 -8.92
C TRP A 118 -1.84 -33.16 -9.10
N ALA A 119 -2.55 -34.28 -9.13
CA ALA A 119 -4.01 -34.31 -9.29
C ALA A 119 -4.69 -34.88 -8.04
N PHE A 120 -5.46 -34.02 -7.36
CA PHE A 120 -6.15 -34.30 -6.10
C PHE A 120 -7.61 -33.86 -6.14
N THR A 121 -8.45 -34.47 -5.31
CA THR A 121 -9.87 -34.11 -5.24
C THR A 121 -10.02 -32.66 -4.79
N PRO A 122 -10.82 -31.82 -5.47
CA PRO A 122 -10.94 -30.38 -5.18
C PRO A 122 -11.33 -29.97 -3.75
N THR A 123 -11.81 -30.89 -2.94
CA THR A 123 -12.23 -30.66 -1.55
C THR A 123 -11.13 -30.99 -0.53
N THR A 124 -9.91 -31.32 -0.97
CA THR A 124 -8.80 -31.69 -0.07
C THR A 124 -7.73 -30.61 -0.01
N THR A 125 -7.00 -30.57 1.10
CA THR A 125 -5.90 -29.63 1.31
C THR A 125 -4.77 -29.81 0.28
N GLU A 126 -4.50 -31.02 -0.20
CA GLU A 126 -3.51 -31.23 -1.26
C GLU A 126 -3.92 -30.53 -2.56
N PHE A 127 -5.22 -30.50 -2.86
CA PHE A 127 -5.70 -29.73 -4.01
C PHE A 127 -5.50 -28.23 -3.80
N LEU A 128 -5.82 -27.69 -2.62
CA LEU A 128 -5.61 -26.25 -2.32
C LEU A 128 -4.14 -25.87 -2.51
N GLN A 129 -3.22 -26.67 -1.97
CA GLN A 129 -1.78 -26.45 -2.13
C GLN A 129 -1.35 -26.47 -3.62
N VAL A 130 -1.82 -27.45 -4.40
CA VAL A 130 -1.51 -27.52 -5.84
C VAL A 130 -2.14 -26.36 -6.62
N ASN A 131 -3.37 -25.95 -6.27
CA ASN A 131 -4.07 -24.84 -6.90
C ASN A 131 -3.30 -23.53 -6.66
N THR A 132 -2.99 -23.23 -5.39
CA THR A 132 -2.19 -22.08 -4.98
C THR A 132 -0.83 -22.06 -5.68
N PHE A 133 -0.08 -23.16 -5.63
CA PHE A 133 1.24 -23.26 -6.27
C PHE A 133 1.17 -23.05 -7.79
N GLY A 134 0.20 -23.66 -8.46
CA GLY A 134 0.01 -23.50 -9.90
C GLY A 134 -0.29 -22.05 -10.32
N HIS A 135 -1.07 -21.32 -9.51
CA HIS A 135 -1.34 -19.91 -9.77
C HIS A 135 -0.14 -19.00 -9.41
N ILE A 136 0.56 -19.23 -8.30
CA ILE A 136 1.78 -18.49 -7.94
C ILE A 136 2.86 -18.64 -9.02
N ASN A 137 3.05 -19.85 -9.57
CA ASN A 137 3.96 -20.06 -10.69
C ASN A 137 3.54 -19.26 -11.93
N LYS A 138 2.25 -19.27 -12.30
CA LYS A 138 1.74 -18.51 -13.46
C LYS A 138 2.05 -17.02 -13.39
N ILE A 139 1.79 -16.38 -12.24
CA ILE A 139 2.04 -14.94 -12.08
C ILE A 139 3.54 -14.65 -11.98
N THR A 140 4.31 -15.48 -11.27
CA THR A 140 5.76 -15.29 -11.09
C THR A 140 6.52 -15.46 -12.40
N ASP A 141 6.13 -16.44 -13.23
CA ASP A 141 6.69 -16.61 -14.58
C ASP A 141 6.33 -15.43 -15.47
N ALA A 142 5.08 -14.96 -15.43
CA ALA A 142 4.67 -13.79 -16.20
C ALA A 142 5.46 -12.54 -15.78
N PHE A 143 5.64 -12.30 -14.48
CA PHE A 143 6.42 -11.17 -13.95
C PHE A 143 7.89 -11.25 -14.37
N HIS A 144 8.57 -12.36 -14.09
CA HIS A 144 10.00 -12.51 -14.41
C HIS A 144 10.30 -12.43 -15.90
N ASN A 145 9.47 -13.05 -16.75
CA ASN A 145 9.64 -12.95 -18.20
C ASN A 145 9.44 -11.50 -18.68
N ASN A 146 8.48 -10.78 -18.09
CA ASN A 146 8.25 -9.38 -18.44
C ASN A 146 9.40 -8.48 -17.98
N LEU A 147 9.84 -8.62 -16.72
CA LEU A 147 10.95 -7.87 -16.15
C LEU A 147 12.27 -8.13 -16.88
N LEU A 148 12.56 -9.37 -17.27
CA LEU A 148 13.76 -9.70 -18.03
C LEU A 148 13.74 -9.06 -19.42
N ASN A 149 12.58 -9.01 -20.08
CA ASN A 149 12.43 -8.31 -21.35
C ASN A 149 12.59 -6.79 -21.17
N HIS A 150 11.96 -6.22 -20.15
CA HIS A 150 12.09 -4.81 -19.79
C HIS A 150 13.54 -4.44 -19.60
N TYR A 151 14.24 -5.14 -18.71
CA TYR A 151 15.63 -4.89 -18.36
C TYR A 151 16.56 -4.95 -19.58
N ASN A 152 16.46 -5.99 -20.41
CA ASN A 152 17.40 -6.20 -21.50
C ASN A 152 17.10 -5.37 -22.76
N ASN A 153 15.82 -5.08 -23.04
CA ASN A 153 15.41 -4.53 -24.33
C ASN A 153 14.76 -3.14 -24.24
N ILE A 154 14.21 -2.76 -23.09
CA ILE A 154 13.44 -1.52 -22.93
C ILE A 154 14.17 -0.52 -22.03
N ALA A 155 14.54 -0.91 -20.80
CA ALA A 155 15.23 -0.05 -19.84
C ALA A 155 16.73 0.08 -20.13
N THR A 156 17.39 -1.04 -20.44
CA THR A 156 18.83 -1.11 -20.74
C THR A 156 19.71 -0.38 -19.71
N PRO A 157 19.62 -0.72 -18.39
CA PRO A 157 20.31 0.02 -17.34
C PRO A 157 21.85 0.00 -17.45
N THR A 158 22.41 -0.85 -18.31
CA THR A 158 23.85 -0.90 -18.61
C THR A 158 24.32 0.19 -19.59
N ILE A 159 23.42 1.00 -20.14
CA ILE A 159 23.72 2.07 -21.09
C ILE A 159 23.60 3.42 -20.39
N ASP A 160 24.67 4.22 -20.45
CA ASP A 160 24.72 5.57 -19.89
C ASP A 160 23.59 6.44 -20.49
N PRO A 161 22.71 7.03 -19.67
CA PRO A 161 21.57 7.81 -20.14
C PRO A 161 21.93 9.09 -20.90
N SER A 162 23.18 9.56 -20.80
CA SER A 162 23.67 10.69 -21.60
C SER A 162 23.93 10.34 -23.08
N LEU A 163 23.99 9.05 -23.42
CA LEU A 163 24.26 8.60 -24.77
C LEU A 163 22.99 8.55 -25.61
N ALA A 164 23.09 8.92 -26.89
CA ALA A 164 21.99 8.86 -27.85
C ALA A 164 21.45 7.43 -28.11
N THR A 165 22.17 6.40 -27.65
CA THR A 165 21.75 4.99 -27.71
C THR A 165 20.94 4.54 -26.50
N SER A 166 20.85 5.37 -25.44
CA SER A 166 20.01 5.07 -24.29
C SER A 166 18.54 5.28 -24.65
N ASN A 167 17.67 4.41 -24.13
CA ASN A 167 16.23 4.54 -24.32
C ASN A 167 15.65 5.66 -23.46
N TYR A 168 16.05 5.70 -22.19
CA TYR A 168 15.70 6.70 -21.19
C TYR A 168 16.51 6.42 -19.90
N PRO A 169 16.62 7.39 -18.97
CA PRO A 169 17.23 7.15 -17.67
C PRO A 169 16.33 6.29 -16.77
N THR A 170 16.67 5.01 -16.67
CA THR A 170 15.93 3.99 -15.90
C THR A 170 16.29 3.99 -14.42
N SER A 171 15.32 3.62 -13.59
CA SER A 171 15.51 3.36 -12.16
C SER A 171 15.85 1.91 -11.82
N LEU A 172 15.96 1.02 -12.81
CA LEU A 172 16.49 -0.31 -12.58
C LEU A 172 18.01 -0.27 -12.32
N PRO A 173 18.52 -0.96 -11.29
CA PRO A 173 19.96 -1.04 -11.04
C PRO A 173 20.65 -1.94 -12.08
N ILE A 174 21.87 -1.62 -12.47
CA ILE A 174 22.74 -2.41 -13.37
C ILE A 174 22.98 -3.82 -12.80
N SER A 175 23.00 -3.95 -11.48
CA SER A 175 23.25 -5.23 -10.83
C SER A 175 21.99 -6.07 -10.63
N LEU A 176 20.78 -5.59 -10.99
CA LEU A 176 19.48 -6.16 -10.60
C LEU A 176 19.45 -7.70 -10.56
N PHE A 177 19.79 -8.35 -11.68
CA PHE A 177 19.74 -9.80 -11.77
C PHE A 177 20.89 -10.52 -11.06
N ASN A 178 22.10 -9.92 -11.06
CA ASN A 178 23.28 -10.50 -10.43
C ASN A 178 23.24 -10.36 -8.89
N SER A 179 22.63 -9.29 -8.38
CA SER A 179 22.38 -9.05 -6.97
C SER A 179 21.11 -9.72 -6.46
N LYS A 180 20.33 -10.35 -7.34
CA LYS A 180 19.00 -10.92 -7.05
C LYS A 180 17.99 -9.88 -6.58
N GLY A 181 18.18 -8.59 -6.90
CA GLY A 181 17.25 -7.51 -6.58
C GLY A 181 15.90 -7.62 -7.31
N HIS A 182 15.77 -8.51 -8.30
CA HIS A 182 14.50 -8.83 -8.95
C HIS A 182 13.58 -9.74 -8.12
N TRP A 183 13.99 -10.14 -6.91
CA TRP A 183 13.22 -10.94 -5.98
C TRP A 183 13.68 -10.68 -4.52
N ASN A 184 13.13 -11.43 -3.56
CA ASN A 184 13.66 -11.46 -2.20
C ASN A 184 14.84 -12.45 -2.08
N PRO A 185 16.08 -12.00 -1.80
CA PRO A 185 17.24 -12.89 -1.72
C PRO A 185 17.37 -13.61 -0.37
N MET A 186 16.65 -13.18 0.66
CA MET A 186 16.79 -13.69 2.02
C MET A 186 15.91 -14.92 2.27
N ARG A 187 14.79 -15.06 1.57
CA ARG A 187 13.82 -16.13 1.77
C ARG A 187 12.91 -16.33 0.55
N PRO A 188 12.41 -17.55 0.32
CA PRO A 188 11.36 -17.80 -0.67
C PRO A 188 10.05 -17.10 -0.28
N LEU A 189 9.19 -16.85 -1.27
CA LEU A 189 7.77 -16.56 -1.03
C LEU A 189 7.10 -17.84 -0.55
N ILE A 190 6.68 -17.87 0.70
CA ILE A 190 5.99 -19.03 1.30
C ILE A 190 4.50 -18.75 1.32
N ALA A 191 3.69 -19.63 0.72
CA ALA A 191 2.23 -19.52 0.79
C ALA A 191 1.62 -20.67 1.59
N TYR A 192 0.75 -20.31 2.53
CA TYR A 192 -0.09 -21.21 3.30
C TYR A 192 -1.45 -21.32 2.60
N ALA A 193 -1.76 -22.49 2.06
CA ALA A 193 -2.95 -22.68 1.22
C ALA A 193 -4.26 -22.89 2.01
N ASP A 194 -4.18 -23.16 3.31
CA ASP A 194 -5.33 -23.32 4.22
C ASP A 194 -4.97 -22.85 5.64
N CYS A 195 -4.56 -21.58 5.76
CA CYS A 195 -4.15 -21.02 7.04
C CYS A 195 -5.35 -20.69 7.94
N ASP A 196 -5.13 -20.60 9.26
CA ASP A 196 -6.19 -20.25 10.22
C ASP A 196 -6.54 -18.75 10.24
N LEU A 197 -6.96 -18.20 9.09
CA LEU A 197 -7.40 -16.81 8.92
C LEU A 197 -8.85 -16.78 8.45
N SER A 198 -9.73 -16.22 9.27
CA SER A 198 -11.16 -16.14 8.96
C SER A 198 -11.51 -14.94 8.07
N ASN A 199 -12.34 -15.17 7.05
CA ASN A 199 -12.88 -14.19 6.12
C ASN A 199 -11.82 -13.35 5.40
N ASN A 200 -10.60 -13.85 5.26
CA ASN A 200 -9.54 -13.06 4.65
C ASN A 200 -8.43 -13.90 4.02
N ALA A 201 -7.61 -13.24 3.21
CA ALA A 201 -6.27 -13.65 2.85
C ALA A 201 -5.30 -12.49 3.16
N SER A 202 -4.00 -12.74 3.17
CA SER A 202 -3.03 -11.67 3.43
C SER A 202 -1.63 -11.98 2.91
N PHE A 203 -0.89 -10.92 2.59
CA PHE A 203 0.57 -10.90 2.44
C PHE A 203 1.24 -10.20 3.64
N SER A 204 2.38 -10.73 4.08
CA SER A 204 3.24 -10.12 5.09
C SER A 204 4.60 -9.72 4.48
N PRO A 205 4.94 -8.43 4.36
CA PRO A 205 6.24 -8.00 3.85
C PRO A 205 7.41 -8.38 4.78
N SER A 206 7.18 -8.39 6.10
CA SER A 206 8.22 -8.69 7.09
C SER A 206 8.67 -10.16 7.04
N THR A 207 7.73 -11.07 6.76
CA THR A 207 8.00 -12.51 6.66
C THR A 207 8.08 -13.03 5.23
N PHE A 208 7.64 -12.24 4.24
CA PHE A 208 7.51 -12.60 2.83
C PHE A 208 6.64 -13.86 2.65
N GLU A 209 5.47 -13.84 3.30
CA GLU A 209 4.53 -14.96 3.41
C GLU A 209 3.13 -14.58 2.95
N LEU A 210 2.42 -15.55 2.36
CA LEU A 210 1.01 -15.46 1.99
C LEU A 210 0.18 -16.40 2.86
N CYS A 211 -0.99 -15.95 3.30
CA CYS A 211 -1.94 -16.73 4.07
C CYS A 211 -3.29 -16.76 3.32
N MET A 212 -3.67 -17.93 2.80
CA MET A 212 -4.98 -18.15 2.20
C MET A 212 -5.93 -18.71 3.26
N GLY A 213 -6.86 -17.88 3.73
CA GLY A 213 -7.81 -18.26 4.76
C GLY A 213 -9.07 -18.95 4.23
N TYR A 214 -10.15 -18.81 4.99
CA TYR A 214 -11.43 -19.48 4.75
C TYR A 214 -12.62 -18.58 5.11
N ASP A 215 -13.80 -18.92 4.62
CA ASP A 215 -15.04 -18.27 5.07
C ASP A 215 -15.45 -18.78 6.46
N LEU A 216 -15.70 -17.88 7.41
CA LEU A 216 -16.00 -18.21 8.80
C LEU A 216 -17.26 -19.06 8.97
N VAL A 217 -18.27 -18.86 8.11
CA VAL A 217 -19.53 -19.62 8.17
C VAL A 217 -19.37 -20.97 7.49
N PHE A 218 -18.63 -21.02 6.38
CA PHE A 218 -18.46 -22.19 5.52
C PHE A 218 -17.00 -22.68 5.49
N LYS A 219 -16.37 -22.78 6.67
CA LYS A 219 -14.92 -23.06 6.85
C LYS A 219 -14.41 -24.26 6.05
N ASP A 220 -15.21 -25.32 5.93
CA ASP A 220 -14.80 -26.57 5.27
C ASP A 220 -15.07 -26.56 3.76
N GLN A 221 -15.92 -25.67 3.27
CA GLN A 221 -16.40 -25.63 1.89
C GLN A 221 -15.76 -24.51 1.08
N VAL A 222 -15.63 -23.32 1.67
CA VAL A 222 -15.20 -22.10 1.00
C VAL A 222 -13.82 -21.70 1.51
N LYS A 223 -12.83 -21.86 0.64
CA LYS A 223 -11.42 -21.55 0.91
C LYS A 223 -10.96 -20.46 -0.04
N PHE A 224 -10.15 -19.53 0.45
CA PHE A 224 -9.66 -18.41 -0.36
C PHE A 224 -8.69 -18.89 -1.45
N ALA A 225 -7.97 -19.98 -1.20
CA ALA A 225 -7.15 -20.69 -2.19
C ALA A 225 -7.95 -21.28 -3.38
N GLN A 226 -9.28 -21.29 -3.36
CA GLN A 226 -10.11 -21.69 -4.51
C GLN A 226 -10.32 -20.54 -5.51
N ASP A 227 -10.07 -19.29 -5.10
CA ASP A 227 -10.21 -18.11 -5.94
C ASP A 227 -8.83 -17.65 -6.42
N ASN A 228 -8.54 -17.89 -7.70
CA ASN A 228 -7.27 -17.49 -8.31
C ASN A 228 -7.05 -15.97 -8.27
N THR A 229 -8.11 -15.16 -8.26
CA THR A 229 -7.98 -13.70 -8.25
C THR A 229 -7.47 -13.19 -6.92
N VAL A 230 -7.84 -13.86 -5.82
CA VAL A 230 -7.33 -13.60 -4.48
C VAL A 230 -5.87 -14.03 -4.40
N ILE A 231 -5.52 -15.23 -4.90
CA ILE A 231 -4.11 -15.66 -4.95
C ILE A 231 -3.25 -14.64 -5.71
N TYR A 232 -3.71 -14.15 -6.87
CA TYR A 232 -2.98 -13.15 -7.65
C TYR A 232 -2.89 -11.79 -6.95
N HIS A 233 -3.93 -11.38 -6.23
CA HIS A 233 -3.93 -10.16 -5.43
C HIS A 233 -2.85 -10.23 -4.33
N GLU A 234 -2.82 -11.30 -3.53
CA GLU A 234 -1.83 -11.43 -2.46
C GLU A 234 -0.39 -11.55 -2.98
N VAL A 235 -0.18 -12.27 -4.09
CA VAL A 235 1.13 -12.28 -4.77
C VAL A 235 1.46 -10.88 -5.31
N GLY A 236 0.45 -10.13 -5.77
CA GLY A 236 0.56 -8.75 -6.22
C GLY A 236 1.21 -7.84 -5.17
N HIS A 237 0.83 -7.95 -3.89
CA HIS A 237 1.53 -7.24 -2.81
C HIS A 237 3.01 -7.62 -2.71
N GLY A 238 3.34 -8.91 -2.85
CA GLY A 238 4.73 -9.38 -2.90
C GLY A 238 5.52 -8.79 -4.08
N LEU A 239 4.88 -8.66 -5.25
CA LEU A 239 5.50 -8.02 -6.42
C LEU A 239 5.71 -6.52 -6.22
N VAL A 240 4.78 -5.83 -5.55
CA VAL A 240 4.94 -4.42 -5.15
C VAL A 240 6.12 -4.26 -4.21
N ASP A 241 6.23 -5.08 -3.16
CA ASP A 241 7.38 -5.09 -2.23
C ASP A 241 8.71 -5.33 -2.98
N ILE A 242 8.74 -6.26 -3.93
CA ILE A 242 9.93 -6.49 -4.77
C ILE A 242 10.28 -5.25 -5.59
N MET A 243 9.32 -4.65 -6.30
CA MET A 243 9.57 -3.49 -7.17
C MET A 243 10.03 -2.26 -6.37
N MET A 244 9.44 -2.02 -5.20
CA MET A 244 9.88 -0.96 -4.28
C MET A 244 11.33 -1.15 -3.82
N ASN A 245 11.79 -2.39 -3.68
CA ASN A 245 13.07 -2.71 -3.06
C ASN A 245 14.17 -3.18 -4.02
N MET A 246 14.00 -3.02 -5.33
CA MET A 246 14.99 -3.45 -6.33
C MET A 246 16.36 -2.80 -6.10
N ARG A 247 16.40 -1.48 -5.88
CA ARG A 247 17.64 -0.74 -5.60
C ARG A 247 18.19 -1.03 -4.21
N ASN A 248 17.34 -1.09 -3.19
CA ASN A 248 17.75 -1.37 -1.82
C ASN A 248 18.44 -2.73 -1.71
N THR A 249 17.87 -3.74 -2.37
CA THR A 249 18.42 -5.10 -2.42
C THR A 249 19.72 -5.16 -3.22
N ALA A 250 19.77 -4.46 -4.35
CA ALA A 250 20.98 -4.38 -5.17
C ALA A 250 22.15 -3.72 -4.43
N GLU A 251 21.85 -2.70 -3.63
CA GLU A 251 22.83 -2.01 -2.78
C GLU A 251 23.28 -2.88 -1.61
N TYR A 252 22.36 -3.58 -0.93
CA TYR A 252 22.72 -4.53 0.12
C TYR A 252 23.64 -5.64 -0.38
N ALA A 253 23.39 -6.19 -1.57
CA ALA A 253 24.29 -7.18 -2.15
C ALA A 253 25.70 -6.62 -2.40
N ARG A 254 25.82 -5.32 -2.69
CA ARG A 254 27.10 -4.61 -2.85
C ARG A 254 27.82 -4.47 -1.51
N THR A 255 27.11 -4.15 -0.42
CA THR A 255 27.71 -4.04 0.93
C THR A 255 28.17 -5.39 1.45
N LEU A 256 27.44 -6.48 1.20
CA LEU A 256 27.90 -7.83 1.56
C LEU A 256 29.20 -8.24 0.83
N ALA A 257 29.42 -7.71 -0.38
CA ALA A 257 30.64 -7.95 -1.15
C ALA A 257 31.82 -7.05 -0.69
N ASP A 258 31.55 -5.98 0.07
CA ASP A 258 32.54 -5.08 0.65
C ASP A 258 32.19 -4.79 2.14
N PRO A 259 32.67 -5.61 3.08
CA PRO A 259 32.32 -5.54 4.50
C PRO A 259 32.82 -4.27 5.23
N LEU A 260 33.36 -3.30 4.50
CA LEU A 260 33.69 -1.96 5.01
C LEU A 260 32.53 -0.95 4.85
N LEU A 261 31.43 -1.34 4.20
CA LEU A 261 30.19 -0.56 4.11
C LEU A 261 29.22 -1.02 5.21
N ASP A 262 28.73 -0.09 6.04
CA ASP A 262 27.78 -0.39 7.13
C ASP A 262 26.52 -1.12 6.61
N ASP A 263 25.92 -1.96 7.47
CA ASP A 263 24.79 -2.87 7.20
C ASP A 263 23.56 -2.15 6.62
N PHE A 264 23.54 -1.91 5.30
CA PHE A 264 22.36 -1.38 4.61
C PHE A 264 21.31 -2.49 4.42
N VAL A 265 20.48 -2.74 5.42
CA VAL A 265 19.26 -3.56 5.29
C VAL A 265 18.06 -2.71 5.68
N ILE A 266 17.70 -1.77 4.83
CA ILE A 266 16.43 -1.04 4.98
C ILE A 266 15.60 -1.32 3.74
N ARG A 267 14.38 -1.82 3.96
CA ARG A 267 13.36 -1.98 2.92
C ARG A 267 12.35 -0.85 3.04
N SER A 268 11.86 -0.38 1.90
CA SER A 268 10.74 0.53 1.78
C SER A 268 9.45 -0.26 1.58
N ASP A 269 8.33 0.28 2.04
CA ASP A 269 7.01 -0.31 1.89
C ASP A 269 6.06 0.68 1.22
N LEU A 270 5.03 0.17 0.56
CA LEU A 270 3.93 0.97 0.01
C LEU A 270 2.72 0.85 0.95
N GLY A 271 2.80 1.57 2.07
CA GLY A 271 1.79 1.58 3.14
C GLY A 271 2.43 1.33 4.51
N TYR A 272 2.22 2.26 5.43
CA TYR A 272 2.77 2.22 6.80
C TYR A 272 1.68 2.31 7.87
N GLY A 273 0.48 2.78 7.54
CA GLY A 273 -0.68 2.88 8.43
C GLY A 273 -1.64 1.68 8.37
N THR A 274 -2.75 1.77 9.10
CA THR A 274 -3.94 0.92 8.87
C THR A 274 -4.82 1.51 7.76
N TYR A 275 -4.90 2.83 7.69
CA TYR A 275 -5.32 3.56 6.51
C TYR A 275 -4.28 4.65 6.19
N ASP A 276 -3.71 4.58 4.99
CA ASP A 276 -2.98 5.67 4.35
C ASP A 276 -3.12 5.57 2.81
N GLU A 277 -2.79 6.65 2.08
CA GLU A 277 -2.92 6.63 0.62
C GLU A 277 -1.97 5.59 -0.01
N ALA A 278 -0.77 5.40 0.54
CA ALA A 278 0.18 4.40 0.05
C ALA A 278 -0.41 2.97 0.09
N GLY A 279 -1.03 2.59 1.21
CA GLY A 279 -1.73 1.31 1.38
C GLY A 279 -2.89 1.18 0.39
N SER A 280 -3.69 2.24 0.19
CA SER A 280 -4.75 2.19 -0.83
C SER A 280 -4.21 1.99 -2.25
N ILE A 281 -3.09 2.63 -2.59
CA ILE A 281 -2.44 2.45 -3.88
C ILE A 281 -1.92 1.00 -4.01
N ASN A 282 -1.36 0.43 -2.94
CA ASN A 282 -0.89 -0.95 -2.90
C ASN A 282 -2.04 -1.95 -3.15
N GLU A 283 -3.20 -1.76 -2.51
CA GLU A 283 -4.42 -2.53 -2.80
C GLU A 283 -4.84 -2.44 -4.27
N GLY A 284 -4.83 -1.23 -4.83
CA GLY A 284 -5.17 -1.01 -6.24
C GLY A 284 -4.18 -1.68 -7.21
N LEU A 285 -2.89 -1.70 -6.87
CA LEU A 285 -1.85 -2.41 -7.62
C LEU A 285 -2.02 -3.93 -7.53
N ALA A 286 -2.30 -4.45 -6.33
CA ALA A 286 -2.55 -5.86 -6.09
C ALA A 286 -3.78 -6.36 -6.89
N ASP A 287 -4.88 -5.59 -6.88
CA ASP A 287 -6.04 -5.85 -7.74
C ASP A 287 -5.63 -5.86 -9.23
N TYR A 288 -4.86 -4.87 -9.69
CA TYR A 288 -4.38 -4.82 -11.07
C TYR A 288 -3.48 -6.02 -11.42
N PHE A 289 -2.69 -6.57 -10.50
CA PHE A 289 -1.91 -7.79 -10.75
C PHE A 289 -2.78 -9.04 -10.93
N SER A 290 -4.01 -9.05 -10.40
CA SER A 290 -5.02 -10.04 -10.78
C SER A 290 -5.37 -9.92 -12.27
N TYR A 291 -5.71 -8.70 -12.72
CA TYR A 291 -5.98 -8.38 -14.12
C TYR A 291 -4.77 -8.64 -15.04
N TYR A 292 -3.56 -8.39 -14.57
CA TYR A 292 -2.31 -8.65 -15.30
C TYR A 292 -2.23 -10.11 -15.79
N VAL A 293 -2.70 -11.06 -14.99
CA VAL A 293 -2.64 -12.49 -15.31
C VAL A 293 -3.90 -12.97 -16.03
N ASN A 294 -5.09 -12.67 -15.49
CA ASN A 294 -6.35 -13.25 -15.96
C ASN A 294 -7.12 -12.36 -16.94
N GLN A 295 -6.74 -11.08 -17.07
CA GLN A 295 -7.37 -10.06 -17.92
C GLN A 295 -8.84 -9.77 -17.61
N ARG A 296 -9.32 -10.11 -16.41
CA ARG A 296 -10.69 -9.92 -15.93
C ARG A 296 -10.80 -8.67 -15.05
N PRO A 297 -11.74 -7.76 -15.31
CA PRO A 297 -11.87 -6.50 -14.57
C PRO A 297 -12.69 -6.66 -13.27
N HIS A 298 -12.55 -7.78 -12.55
CA HIS A 298 -13.23 -8.03 -11.27
C HIS A 298 -12.38 -8.99 -10.44
N MET A 299 -12.15 -8.65 -9.17
CA MET A 299 -11.42 -9.44 -8.20
C MET A 299 -12.35 -10.00 -7.12
N GLY A 300 -12.18 -11.28 -6.80
CA GLY A 300 -12.67 -11.91 -5.59
C GLY A 300 -14.12 -12.37 -5.61
N GLU A 301 -14.72 -12.64 -6.77
CA GLU A 301 -16.16 -12.92 -6.87
C GLU A 301 -16.59 -14.14 -6.05
N TRP A 302 -15.72 -15.16 -5.88
CA TRP A 302 -16.05 -16.36 -5.12
C TRP A 302 -15.88 -16.16 -3.62
N ALA A 303 -14.64 -16.10 -3.13
CA ALA A 303 -14.39 -16.15 -1.68
C ALA A 303 -14.80 -14.83 -0.99
N LEU A 304 -14.49 -13.70 -1.60
CA LEU A 304 -14.76 -12.37 -1.04
C LEU A 304 -16.16 -11.85 -1.40
N GLY A 305 -16.61 -12.03 -2.63
CA GLY A 305 -17.87 -11.48 -3.14
C GLY A 305 -19.07 -12.25 -2.62
N ARG A 306 -19.21 -13.51 -3.05
CA ARG A 306 -20.39 -14.34 -2.80
C ARG A 306 -20.71 -14.53 -1.31
N PHE A 307 -19.69 -14.59 -0.45
CA PHE A 307 -19.86 -14.90 0.97
C PHE A 307 -19.50 -13.75 1.93
N ASN A 308 -18.64 -12.82 1.52
CA ASN A 308 -18.14 -11.73 2.39
C ASN A 308 -18.53 -10.31 1.93
N ASN A 309 -19.22 -10.16 0.78
CA ASN A 309 -19.60 -8.87 0.20
C ASN A 309 -18.41 -7.89 0.08
N ALA A 310 -17.27 -8.43 -0.36
CA ALA A 310 -15.98 -7.72 -0.41
C ALA A 310 -15.28 -7.83 -1.77
N SER A 311 -15.95 -8.36 -2.81
CA SER A 311 -15.39 -8.35 -4.17
C SER A 311 -15.28 -6.92 -4.70
N ARG A 312 -14.33 -6.71 -5.63
CA ARG A 312 -14.04 -5.38 -6.16
C ARG A 312 -14.02 -5.40 -7.69
N PRO A 313 -14.81 -4.54 -8.36
CA PRO A 313 -14.65 -4.27 -9.78
C PRO A 313 -13.35 -3.49 -10.02
N LEU A 314 -12.80 -3.61 -11.22
CA LEU A 314 -11.66 -2.82 -11.70
C LEU A 314 -12.04 -1.94 -12.91
N LYS A 315 -13.34 -1.83 -13.21
CA LYS A 315 -13.87 -1.04 -14.32
C LYS A 315 -15.25 -0.49 -14.00
N GLU A 316 -15.50 0.76 -14.40
CA GLU A 316 -16.71 1.50 -14.01
C GLU A 316 -18.01 0.96 -14.61
N ASP A 317 -17.95 0.13 -15.65
CA ASP A 317 -19.14 -0.47 -16.26
C ASP A 317 -19.64 -1.73 -15.52
N ASP A 318 -19.01 -2.10 -14.40
CA ASP A 318 -19.52 -3.16 -13.54
C ASP A 318 -20.84 -2.78 -12.88
N SER A 319 -21.77 -3.74 -12.85
CA SER A 319 -23.12 -3.57 -12.29
C SER A 319 -23.17 -3.32 -10.78
N ILE A 320 -22.09 -3.60 -10.03
CA ILE A 320 -22.04 -3.34 -8.60
C ILE A 320 -21.86 -1.85 -8.27
N HIS A 321 -21.44 -1.03 -9.25
CA HIS A 321 -21.30 0.39 -9.02
C HIS A 321 -22.63 1.11 -8.81
N ALA A 322 -22.58 2.17 -7.99
CA ALA A 322 -23.69 3.10 -7.89
C ALA A 322 -23.97 3.77 -9.24
N SER A 323 -25.24 4.13 -9.47
CA SER A 323 -25.61 4.92 -10.65
C SER A 323 -24.84 6.24 -10.72
N GLY A 324 -24.35 6.58 -11.91
CA GLY A 324 -23.57 7.80 -12.15
C GLY A 324 -22.05 7.57 -12.23
N ILE A 325 -21.57 6.37 -11.88
CA ILE A 325 -20.22 5.90 -12.19
C ILE A 325 -20.27 5.18 -13.55
N ALA A 326 -19.38 5.54 -14.47
CA ALA A 326 -19.32 5.00 -15.83
C ALA A 326 -17.96 5.25 -16.48
N VAL A 327 -17.70 4.56 -17.60
CA VAL A 327 -16.44 4.64 -18.36
C VAL A 327 -16.31 5.90 -19.20
N ASP A 328 -17.30 6.79 -19.22
CA ASP A 328 -17.16 8.07 -19.90
C ASP A 328 -16.32 9.04 -19.07
N GLU A 329 -15.74 10.04 -19.74
CA GLU A 329 -14.84 10.99 -19.11
C GLU A 329 -15.47 11.62 -17.85
N ASN A 330 -16.78 11.91 -17.84
CA ASN A 330 -17.54 12.64 -16.80
C ASN A 330 -17.88 11.85 -15.54
N SER A 331 -17.71 10.55 -15.57
CA SER A 331 -18.28 9.66 -14.55
C SER A 331 -17.30 8.62 -14.02
N ARG A 332 -15.99 8.83 -14.22
CA ARG A 332 -14.95 7.94 -13.68
C ARG A 332 -14.95 7.91 -12.15
N LEU A 333 -14.44 6.80 -11.60
CA LEU A 333 -14.21 6.64 -10.17
C LEU A 333 -12.98 7.47 -9.77
N SER A 334 -13.17 8.78 -9.60
CA SER A 334 -12.10 9.78 -9.51
C SER A 334 -11.71 10.18 -8.08
N TYR A 335 -10.43 10.49 -7.90
CA TYR A 335 -9.88 11.15 -6.73
C TYR A 335 -10.30 12.63 -6.63
N PRO A 336 -10.52 13.20 -5.43
CA PRO A 336 -10.65 12.54 -4.12
C PRO A 336 -12.09 12.10 -3.80
N THR A 337 -13.05 12.34 -4.70
CA THR A 337 -14.49 12.15 -4.48
C THR A 337 -14.86 10.75 -3.97
N TYR A 338 -14.17 9.72 -4.46
CA TYR A 338 -14.49 8.32 -4.19
C TYR A 338 -13.57 7.66 -3.15
N LEU A 339 -12.77 8.43 -2.37
CA LEU A 339 -11.89 7.87 -1.34
C LEU A 339 -12.62 7.10 -0.22
N ALA A 340 -13.89 7.44 0.02
CA ALA A 340 -14.72 6.75 1.02
C ALA A 340 -15.83 5.88 0.38
N TYR A 341 -15.74 5.57 -0.92
CA TYR A 341 -16.78 4.87 -1.66
C TYR A 341 -16.63 3.35 -1.58
N ASN A 342 -17.64 2.66 -1.05
CA ASN A 342 -17.70 1.20 -1.05
C ASN A 342 -18.77 0.70 -2.07
N PRO A 343 -18.40 -0.03 -3.14
CA PRO A 343 -19.38 -0.56 -4.11
C PRO A 343 -20.32 -1.60 -3.49
N ASN A 344 -19.87 -2.32 -2.46
CA ASN A 344 -20.67 -3.31 -1.75
C ASN A 344 -21.63 -2.69 -0.72
N ASN A 345 -21.48 -1.39 -0.42
CA ASN A 345 -22.41 -0.60 0.38
C ASN A 345 -22.37 0.89 -0.01
N VAL A 346 -23.04 1.23 -1.10
CA VAL A 346 -23.00 2.57 -1.73
C VAL A 346 -23.62 3.69 -0.89
N THR A 347 -24.27 3.37 0.23
CA THR A 347 -25.02 4.36 1.03
C THR A 347 -24.25 4.91 2.22
N LEU A 348 -23.17 4.23 2.64
CA LEU A 348 -22.39 4.61 3.80
C LEU A 348 -20.93 4.87 3.39
N PRO A 349 -20.34 6.02 3.78
CA PRO A 349 -18.93 6.25 3.57
C PRO A 349 -18.10 5.25 4.39
N SER A 350 -17.04 4.72 3.80
CA SER A 350 -16.13 3.77 4.42
C SER A 350 -14.70 4.21 4.16
N GLU A 351 -13.96 4.55 5.22
CA GLU A 351 -12.51 4.78 5.13
C GLU A 351 -11.80 3.43 5.18
N ASP A 352 -11.38 2.94 4.01
CA ASP A 352 -10.77 1.63 3.85
C ASP A 352 -9.85 1.62 2.62
N ILE A 353 -8.66 1.06 2.77
CA ILE A 353 -7.62 1.06 1.74
C ILE A 353 -8.04 0.24 0.51
N HIS A 354 -8.77 -0.85 0.67
CA HIS A 354 -9.20 -1.72 -0.42
C HIS A 354 -10.18 -0.98 -1.32
N TYR A 355 -11.09 -0.20 -0.73
CA TYR A 355 -12.07 0.54 -1.48
C TYR A 355 -11.49 1.79 -2.15
N ALA A 356 -10.67 2.57 -1.43
CA ALA A 356 -9.96 3.70 -2.01
C ALA A 356 -9.03 3.25 -3.15
N GLY A 357 -8.37 2.09 -2.99
CA GLY A 357 -7.48 1.50 -3.99
C GLY A 357 -8.11 1.24 -5.35
N GLN A 358 -9.43 1.09 -5.40
CA GLN A 358 -10.16 0.96 -6.66
C GLN A 358 -9.96 2.16 -7.60
N ILE A 359 -9.75 3.38 -7.09
CA ILE A 359 -9.41 4.56 -7.92
C ILE A 359 -8.20 4.22 -8.82
N PHE A 360 -7.18 3.61 -8.22
CA PHE A 360 -5.94 3.33 -8.93
C PHE A 360 -6.05 2.09 -9.81
N SER A 361 -6.71 1.02 -9.36
CA SER A 361 -6.90 -0.18 -10.19
C SER A 361 -7.73 0.13 -11.45
N HIS A 362 -8.77 0.97 -11.33
CA HIS A 362 -9.56 1.43 -12.47
C HIS A 362 -8.73 2.29 -13.42
N TYR A 363 -7.94 3.24 -12.90
CA TYR A 363 -7.01 4.01 -13.71
C TYR A 363 -6.04 3.11 -14.50
N LEU A 364 -5.47 2.07 -13.89
CA LEU A 364 -4.53 1.16 -14.55
C LEU A 364 -5.19 0.29 -15.64
N VAL A 365 -6.44 -0.16 -15.42
CA VAL A 365 -7.21 -0.86 -16.45
C VAL A 365 -7.55 0.09 -17.60
N ALA A 366 -8.00 1.32 -17.32
CA ALA A 366 -8.29 2.33 -18.33
C ALA A 366 -7.03 2.71 -19.13
N LEU A 367 -5.88 2.88 -18.46
CA LEU A 367 -4.59 3.14 -19.09
C LEU A 367 -4.17 1.99 -20.01
N THR A 368 -4.41 0.74 -19.59
CA THR A 368 -4.15 -0.43 -20.43
C THR A 368 -5.01 -0.40 -21.70
N GLU A 369 -6.30 -0.12 -21.57
CA GLU A 369 -7.24 -0.05 -22.70
C GLU A 369 -6.92 1.13 -23.62
N ASP A 370 -6.51 2.27 -23.07
CA ASP A 370 -6.14 3.46 -23.82
C ASP A 370 -4.83 3.23 -24.61
N ILE A 371 -3.78 2.71 -23.97
CA ILE A 371 -2.54 2.31 -24.67
C ILE A 371 -2.84 1.26 -25.75
N GLN A 372 -3.67 0.25 -25.45
CA GLN A 372 -4.04 -0.77 -26.43
C GLN A 372 -4.67 -0.13 -27.68
N SER A 373 -5.61 0.79 -27.48
CA SER A 373 -6.35 1.48 -28.53
C SER A 373 -5.44 2.43 -29.32
N GLN A 374 -4.81 3.39 -28.65
CA GLN A 374 -4.03 4.46 -29.27
C GLN A 374 -2.78 3.93 -29.96
N CYS A 375 -2.11 2.94 -29.36
CA CYS A 375 -0.89 2.37 -29.93
C CYS A 375 -1.16 1.19 -30.88
N SER A 376 -2.42 0.77 -31.04
CA SER A 376 -2.79 -0.37 -31.88
C SER A 376 -2.02 -1.67 -31.55
N ILE A 377 -1.74 -1.92 -30.27
CA ILE A 377 -1.06 -3.13 -29.80
C ILE A 377 -2.05 -4.14 -29.20
N SER A 378 -1.61 -5.38 -29.03
CA SER A 378 -2.44 -6.38 -28.33
C SER A 378 -2.63 -6.02 -26.86
N LYS A 379 -3.78 -6.39 -26.27
CA LYS A 379 -4.05 -6.23 -24.84
C LYS A 379 -2.92 -6.78 -23.97
N ALA A 380 -2.38 -7.95 -24.30
CA ALA A 380 -1.26 -8.55 -23.59
C ALA A 380 0.01 -7.67 -23.61
N ASN A 381 0.30 -6.98 -24.73
CA ASN A 381 1.44 -6.06 -24.81
C ASN A 381 1.16 -4.73 -24.08
N ALA A 382 -0.08 -4.24 -24.09
CA ALA A 382 -0.47 -3.07 -23.29
C ALA A 382 -0.31 -3.34 -21.79
N ILE A 383 -0.77 -4.49 -21.30
CA ILE A 383 -0.58 -4.94 -19.91
C ILE A 383 0.92 -4.98 -19.54
N LYS A 384 1.76 -5.56 -20.41
CA LYS A 384 3.21 -5.59 -20.21
C LYS A 384 3.81 -4.19 -20.14
N THR A 385 3.34 -3.28 -20.98
CA THR A 385 3.80 -1.88 -21.05
C THR A 385 3.45 -1.12 -19.78
N VAL A 386 2.23 -1.25 -19.26
CA VAL A 386 1.84 -0.67 -17.96
C VAL A 386 2.70 -1.27 -16.84
N SER A 387 2.99 -2.58 -16.88
CA SER A 387 3.91 -3.20 -15.93
C SER A 387 5.33 -2.62 -16.01
N TYR A 388 5.84 -2.24 -17.18
CA TYR A 388 7.14 -1.55 -17.30
C TYR A 388 7.13 -0.21 -16.57
N VAL A 389 6.08 0.59 -16.80
CA VAL A 389 5.91 1.89 -16.13
C VAL A 389 5.82 1.70 -14.62
N LEU A 390 5.06 0.71 -14.13
CA LEU A 390 4.95 0.41 -12.71
C LEU A 390 6.29 -0.01 -12.10
N THR A 391 7.05 -0.88 -12.79
CA THR A 391 8.37 -1.32 -12.33
C THR A 391 9.33 -0.14 -12.18
N GLU A 392 9.42 0.75 -13.16
CA GLU A 392 10.26 1.95 -13.04
C GLU A 392 9.79 2.87 -11.91
N THR A 393 8.47 3.14 -11.86
CA THR A 393 7.85 4.03 -10.88
C THR A 393 8.14 3.58 -9.45
N LEU A 394 7.89 2.30 -9.15
CA LEU A 394 8.07 1.77 -7.80
C LEU A 394 9.55 1.61 -7.46
N ALA A 395 10.41 1.25 -8.42
CA ALA A 395 11.86 1.19 -8.20
C ALA A 395 12.47 2.56 -7.86
N GLU A 396 11.94 3.66 -8.41
CA GLU A 396 12.36 5.02 -8.02
C GLU A 396 11.75 5.45 -6.69
N LEU A 397 10.45 5.24 -6.50
CA LEU A 397 9.76 5.66 -5.28
C LEU A 397 10.25 4.94 -4.01
N GLY A 398 10.69 3.69 -4.13
CA GLY A 398 11.24 2.91 -3.02
C GLY A 398 12.75 2.99 -2.86
N ASP A 399 13.45 3.81 -3.66
CA ASP A 399 14.91 3.90 -3.62
C ASP A 399 15.42 4.66 -2.37
N LEU A 400 15.70 3.93 -1.30
CA LEU A 400 16.28 4.47 -0.07
C LEU A 400 17.77 4.81 -0.21
N THR A 401 18.41 4.40 -1.32
CA THR A 401 19.81 4.74 -1.62
C THR A 401 19.95 6.16 -2.18
N ALA A 402 18.83 6.79 -2.55
CA ALA A 402 18.75 8.11 -3.16
C ALA A 402 19.51 8.25 -4.50
N LYS A 403 19.91 7.14 -5.13
CA LYS A 403 20.69 7.14 -6.37
C LYS A 403 19.83 7.43 -7.59
N GLY A 404 18.61 6.92 -7.64
CA GLY A 404 17.69 6.99 -8.78
C GLY A 404 18.14 6.18 -9.99
N ASN A 405 19.42 6.24 -10.38
CA ASN A 405 20.05 5.48 -11.47
C ASN A 405 21.55 5.23 -11.15
N ASP A 406 22.22 4.30 -11.84
CA ASP A 406 23.58 3.86 -11.47
C ASP A 406 24.72 4.66 -12.13
N PHE A 407 24.41 5.64 -12.99
CA PHE A 407 25.42 6.45 -13.69
C PHE A 407 25.81 7.73 -12.94
N HIS A 408 25.35 7.89 -11.70
CA HIS A 408 25.63 9.06 -10.86
C HIS A 408 26.50 8.65 -9.66
N SER A 409 27.48 9.49 -9.34
CA SER A 409 28.40 9.27 -8.20
C SER A 409 27.82 9.72 -6.85
N GLY A 410 26.60 10.27 -6.83
CA GLY A 410 25.93 10.82 -5.65
C GLY A 410 24.42 10.58 -5.66
N THR A 411 23.69 11.35 -4.85
CA THR A 411 22.22 11.29 -4.78
C THR A 411 21.60 11.99 -6.00
N ALA A 412 20.93 11.23 -6.88
CA ALA A 412 20.29 11.78 -8.09
C ALA A 412 18.78 11.96 -7.95
N ILE A 413 18.19 11.43 -6.89
CA ILE A 413 16.83 11.78 -6.47
C ILE A 413 16.89 12.57 -5.17
N ASN A 414 15.92 13.46 -5.01
CA ASN A 414 15.65 14.21 -3.80
C ASN A 414 15.12 13.25 -2.71
N LEU A 415 16.05 12.49 -2.14
CA LEU A 415 15.93 11.79 -0.86
C LEU A 415 17.26 11.88 -0.08
N ASN A 416 17.23 12.30 1.20
CA ASN A 416 18.42 12.23 2.06
C ASN A 416 18.62 10.79 2.52
N GLN A 417 19.77 10.19 2.23
CA GLN A 417 20.02 8.77 2.52
C GLN A 417 19.88 8.45 4.03
N ASP A 418 20.39 9.31 4.91
CA ASP A 418 20.38 9.11 6.38
C ASP A 418 18.97 9.25 6.99
N LYS A 419 18.05 9.93 6.30
CA LYS A 419 16.67 10.16 6.73
C LYS A 419 15.62 9.44 5.88
N SER A 420 16.07 8.73 4.84
CA SER A 420 15.25 8.16 3.78
C SER A 420 14.06 7.36 4.30
N GLN A 421 14.31 6.47 5.27
CA GLN A 421 13.30 5.60 5.86
C GLN A 421 12.20 6.37 6.60
N VAL A 422 12.58 7.31 7.47
CA VAL A 422 11.61 8.12 8.22
C VAL A 422 10.85 9.04 7.26
N TRP A 423 11.53 9.56 6.24
CA TRP A 423 10.90 10.47 5.32
C TRP A 423 9.89 9.80 4.40
N ILE A 424 10.18 8.62 3.88
CA ILE A 424 9.22 7.88 3.06
C ILE A 424 8.03 7.37 3.89
N SER A 425 8.19 7.16 5.20
CA SER A 425 7.10 6.68 6.05
C SER A 425 6.24 7.80 6.65
N SER A 426 6.82 8.96 7.01
CA SER A 426 6.10 9.98 7.79
C SER A 426 6.16 11.42 7.26
N VAL A 427 7.26 11.83 6.62
CA VAL A 427 7.48 13.24 6.23
C VAL A 427 7.03 13.54 4.80
N ASN A 428 7.42 12.72 3.83
CA ASN A 428 7.06 12.83 2.41
C ASN A 428 6.69 11.46 1.81
N PRO A 429 5.63 10.80 2.34
CA PRO A 429 5.23 9.48 1.92
C PRO A 429 4.66 9.46 0.51
N ILE A 430 4.48 8.26 -0.02
CA ILE A 430 3.86 8.04 -1.31
C ILE A 430 2.35 8.33 -1.20
N THR A 431 1.87 9.23 -2.04
CA THR A 431 0.48 9.70 -2.11
C THR A 431 -0.06 9.48 -3.53
N TYR A 432 -1.37 9.65 -3.74
CA TYR A 432 -1.93 9.63 -5.10
C TYR A 432 -1.25 10.65 -6.02
N ARG A 433 -0.87 11.82 -5.49
CA ARG A 433 -0.07 12.80 -6.23
C ARG A 433 1.29 12.22 -6.65
N LYS A 434 2.06 11.72 -5.68
CA LYS A 434 3.46 11.31 -5.90
C LYS A 434 3.53 10.14 -6.87
N ILE A 435 2.69 9.11 -6.70
CA ILE A 435 2.70 7.98 -7.65
C ILE A 435 2.24 8.41 -9.05
N SER A 436 1.23 9.29 -9.17
CA SER A 436 0.74 9.75 -10.47
C SER A 436 1.77 10.60 -11.21
N GLN A 437 2.55 11.41 -10.50
CA GLN A 437 3.66 12.20 -11.06
C GLN A 437 4.75 11.28 -11.64
N TYR A 438 5.20 10.29 -10.87
CA TYR A 438 6.26 9.38 -11.29
C TYR A 438 5.78 8.40 -12.37
N MET A 439 4.54 7.92 -12.29
CA MET A 439 3.92 7.18 -13.39
C MET A 439 3.83 8.04 -14.65
N GLY A 440 3.43 9.31 -14.52
CA GLY A 440 3.42 10.27 -15.61
C GLY A 440 4.80 10.38 -16.27
N LYS A 441 5.86 10.53 -15.45
CA LYS A 441 7.25 10.60 -15.91
C LYS A 441 7.63 9.37 -16.73
N TYR A 442 7.34 8.17 -16.21
CA TYR A 442 7.68 6.94 -16.91
C TYR A 442 6.76 6.61 -18.08
N LEU A 443 5.52 7.09 -18.11
CA LEU A 443 4.69 7.07 -19.32
C LEU A 443 5.32 7.90 -20.42
N LEU A 444 5.86 9.09 -20.11
CA LEU A 444 6.58 9.89 -21.09
C LEU A 444 7.82 9.16 -21.62
N ASN A 445 8.59 8.52 -20.75
CA ASN A 445 9.82 7.81 -21.10
C ASN A 445 9.58 6.52 -21.89
N VAL A 446 8.66 5.67 -21.43
CA VAL A 446 8.45 4.30 -21.95
C VAL A 446 7.48 4.28 -23.13
N VAL A 447 6.46 5.15 -23.10
CA VAL A 447 5.32 5.07 -24.04
C VAL A 447 5.38 6.18 -25.09
N VAL A 448 5.51 7.44 -24.65
CA VAL A 448 5.38 8.63 -25.51
C VAL A 448 6.66 8.96 -26.28
N ASN A 449 7.84 8.68 -25.73
CA ASN A 449 9.13 9.08 -26.30
C ASN A 449 9.21 8.81 -27.81
N SER A 450 9.37 9.86 -28.61
CA SER A 450 9.28 9.78 -30.08
C SER A 450 10.39 8.95 -30.75
N THR A 451 11.48 8.68 -30.03
CA THR A 451 12.65 7.96 -30.55
C THR A 451 12.62 6.48 -30.16
N THR A 452 12.26 6.19 -28.91
CA THR A 452 12.42 4.86 -28.28
C THR A 452 11.15 4.32 -27.64
N GLY A 453 10.09 5.13 -27.56
CA GLY A 453 8.81 4.76 -26.95
C GLY A 453 8.09 3.68 -27.71
N ILE A 454 7.41 2.80 -26.97
CA ILE A 454 6.66 1.65 -27.51
C ILE A 454 5.55 2.12 -28.45
N CYS A 455 5.02 3.32 -28.25
CA CYS A 455 3.97 3.94 -29.06
C CYS A 455 4.48 5.09 -29.93
N SER A 456 5.79 5.14 -30.20
CA SER A 456 6.38 6.19 -31.04
C SER A 456 5.83 6.14 -32.47
N ALA A 457 5.83 7.29 -33.15
CA ALA A 457 5.36 7.39 -34.54
C ALA A 457 6.07 6.41 -35.49
N ASN A 458 7.28 5.94 -35.13
CA ASN A 458 8.09 4.99 -35.88
C ASN A 458 7.87 3.52 -35.50
N ALA A 459 7.19 3.23 -34.38
CA ALA A 459 6.97 1.88 -33.83
C ALA A 459 5.56 1.33 -34.10
N VAL A 460 4.62 2.17 -34.56
CA VAL A 460 3.21 1.80 -34.75
C VAL A 460 2.86 1.70 -36.24
N SER A 461 2.01 0.73 -36.61
CA SER A 461 1.56 0.46 -37.99
C SER A 461 0.15 1.01 -38.23
N PRO A 462 -0.12 1.74 -39.34
CA PRO A 462 0.82 2.07 -40.42
C PRO A 462 1.86 3.11 -39.99
N THR A 463 3.10 2.96 -40.45
CA THR A 463 4.21 3.87 -40.10
C THR A 463 4.41 4.94 -41.18
N PRO A 464 4.56 6.24 -40.82
CA PRO A 464 4.43 6.77 -39.47
C PRO A 464 2.98 6.77 -38.99
N SER A 465 2.75 6.44 -37.71
CA SER A 465 1.39 6.45 -37.13
C SER A 465 0.84 7.88 -37.11
N PRO A 466 -0.41 8.10 -37.55
CA PRO A 466 -1.05 9.41 -37.49
C PRO A 466 -1.45 9.83 -36.07
N LEU A 467 -1.39 8.95 -35.07
CA LEU A 467 -1.80 9.18 -33.68
C LEU A 467 -0.82 8.50 -32.70
N PRO A 468 0.39 9.06 -32.47
CA PRO A 468 1.26 8.57 -31.39
C PRO A 468 0.62 8.92 -30.03
N TYR A 469 0.71 8.00 -29.07
CA TYR A 469 0.31 8.27 -27.69
C TYR A 469 1.09 9.48 -27.18
N SER A 470 0.38 10.53 -26.77
CA SER A 470 0.94 11.84 -26.52
C SER A 470 0.96 12.18 -25.03
N LYS A 471 1.67 13.25 -24.70
CA LYS A 471 1.60 13.84 -23.36
C LYS A 471 0.17 14.28 -23.02
N ASP A 472 -0.59 14.81 -23.98
CA ASP A 472 -1.98 15.23 -23.76
C ASP A 472 -2.88 14.04 -23.44
N ASP A 473 -2.62 12.86 -24.01
CA ASP A 473 -3.37 11.63 -23.68
C ASP A 473 -3.09 11.20 -22.24
N VAL A 474 -1.81 11.22 -21.82
CA VAL A 474 -1.41 10.96 -20.42
C VAL A 474 -2.10 11.90 -19.45
N GLU A 475 -2.03 13.22 -19.71
CA GLU A 475 -2.61 14.23 -18.83
C GLU A 475 -4.13 14.17 -18.80
N SER A 476 -4.78 13.91 -19.96
CA SER A 476 -6.23 13.76 -20.06
C SER A 476 -6.73 12.58 -19.23
N LEU A 477 -6.09 11.41 -19.34
CA LEU A 477 -6.50 10.23 -18.57
C LEU A 477 -6.26 10.43 -17.06
N LEU A 478 -5.11 11.03 -16.68
CA LEU A 478 -4.86 11.38 -15.28
C LEU A 478 -5.92 12.35 -14.74
N ASP A 479 -6.29 13.40 -15.49
CA ASP A 479 -7.31 14.36 -15.07
C ASP A 479 -8.70 13.72 -14.96
N GLN A 480 -9.07 12.80 -15.85
CA GLN A 480 -10.33 12.05 -15.77
C GLN A 480 -10.49 11.30 -14.44
N TYR A 481 -9.40 10.76 -13.89
CA TYR A 481 -9.36 10.10 -12.59
C TYR A 481 -9.04 11.06 -11.42
N GLY A 482 -8.90 12.37 -11.67
CA GLY A 482 -8.56 13.34 -10.64
C GLY A 482 -7.09 13.28 -10.17
N LEU A 483 -6.22 12.60 -10.93
CA LEU A 483 -4.84 12.27 -10.58
C LEU A 483 -3.79 13.25 -11.15
N LEU A 484 -4.18 14.27 -11.94
CA LEU A 484 -3.28 15.32 -12.45
C LEU A 484 -2.94 16.37 -11.36
N LEU A 485 -2.44 15.86 -10.23
CA LEU A 485 -2.24 16.55 -8.94
C LEU A 485 -0.89 17.28 -8.83
N PHE A 486 -0.11 17.31 -9.90
CA PHE A 486 1.25 17.84 -9.93
C PHE A 486 1.39 18.90 -11.04
N ARG A 487 2.44 19.73 -10.93
CA ARG A 487 2.74 20.82 -11.89
C ARG A 487 3.89 20.48 -12.83
N THR A 488 4.80 19.63 -12.39
CA THR A 488 5.92 19.13 -13.19
C THR A 488 6.03 17.63 -13.06
N TYR A 489 6.65 16.98 -14.02
CA TYR A 489 6.89 15.53 -14.01
C TYR A 489 8.06 15.11 -13.10
N ASN A 490 8.74 16.07 -12.44
CA ASN A 490 9.94 15.85 -11.62
C ASN A 490 10.98 14.93 -12.31
N ASP A 491 11.10 15.08 -13.62
CA ASP A 491 12.02 14.34 -14.49
C ASP A 491 13.45 14.86 -14.39
N ASN A 492 13.71 15.84 -13.53
CA ASN A 492 15.03 16.30 -13.12
C ASN A 492 15.42 15.80 -11.70
N GLY A 493 14.51 15.11 -11.00
CA GLY A 493 14.73 14.52 -9.67
C GLY A 493 14.89 15.53 -8.52
N ASN A 494 14.51 16.81 -8.72
CA ASN A 494 14.78 17.95 -7.82
C ASN A 494 16.24 18.03 -7.30
N GLY A 495 17.21 17.58 -8.09
CA GLY A 495 18.62 17.48 -7.67
C GLY A 495 19.26 18.81 -7.23
N LYS A 496 20.37 18.71 -6.47
CA LYS A 496 21.12 19.89 -6.00
C LYS A 496 21.60 20.72 -7.21
N SER A 497 21.29 22.01 -7.21
CA SER A 497 21.72 22.93 -8.26
C SER A 497 23.24 23.02 -8.33
N GLY A 498 23.81 22.63 -9.47
CA GLY A 498 25.23 22.78 -9.79
C GLY A 498 25.91 21.44 -10.13
N GLU A 499 25.98 21.15 -11.43
CA GLU A 499 26.94 20.24 -12.08
C GLU A 499 26.81 18.71 -11.92
N GLU A 500 25.91 18.16 -11.11
CA GLU A 500 25.68 16.70 -11.09
C GLU A 500 24.35 16.35 -11.78
N TYR A 501 24.47 15.61 -12.89
CA TYR A 501 23.41 15.33 -13.87
C TYR A 501 22.04 15.05 -13.24
N SER A 502 21.06 15.89 -13.56
CA SER A 502 19.65 15.61 -13.38
C SER A 502 19.18 14.74 -14.56
N PHE A 503 18.25 13.82 -14.32
CA PHE A 503 17.57 13.01 -15.35
C PHE A 503 17.09 13.83 -16.57
N SER A 504 16.86 15.14 -16.38
CA SER A 504 16.61 16.17 -17.38
C SER A 504 17.16 17.52 -16.87
N PRO A 505 17.72 18.41 -17.71
CA PRO A 505 18.24 19.72 -17.29
C PRO A 505 17.14 20.70 -16.79
N SER A 506 15.87 20.42 -17.06
CA SER A 506 14.72 21.20 -16.56
C SER A 506 13.51 20.31 -16.38
N ALA A 507 12.68 20.60 -15.37
CA ALA A 507 11.46 19.85 -15.13
C ALA A 507 10.43 20.07 -16.26
N THR A 508 9.88 18.99 -16.82
CA THR A 508 8.80 19.03 -17.79
C THR A 508 7.51 19.50 -17.09
N ALA A 509 6.92 20.61 -17.55
CA ALA A 509 5.71 21.17 -16.97
C ALA A 509 4.43 20.51 -17.51
N VAL A 510 3.38 20.42 -16.69
CA VAL A 510 2.03 19.97 -17.09
C VAL A 510 1.33 21.05 -17.92
N ASP A 511 0.56 20.68 -18.95
CA ASP A 511 -0.33 21.66 -19.59
C ASP A 511 -1.54 21.94 -18.69
N THR A 512 -1.61 23.17 -18.20
CA THR A 512 -2.71 23.61 -17.34
C THR A 512 -4.10 23.51 -17.98
N LEU A 513 -4.20 23.51 -19.32
CA LEU A 513 -5.47 23.34 -20.05
C LEU A 513 -6.00 21.90 -20.00
N ASN A 514 -5.13 20.93 -19.73
CA ASN A 514 -5.52 19.53 -19.57
C ASN A 514 -6.12 19.25 -18.18
N ARG A 515 -5.92 20.15 -17.21
CA ARG A 515 -6.54 20.05 -15.88
C ARG A 515 -7.97 20.58 -15.88
N LYS A 516 -8.94 19.75 -16.24
CA LYS A 516 -10.37 20.10 -16.31
C LYS A 516 -11.14 19.70 -15.06
N ARG A 517 -10.61 18.76 -14.26
CA ARG A 517 -11.32 18.15 -13.12
C ARG A 517 -10.50 18.07 -11.86
N THR A 518 -9.20 17.82 -11.98
CA THR A 518 -8.36 17.80 -10.79
C THR A 518 -8.36 19.19 -10.17
N GLU A 519 -8.82 19.28 -8.93
CA GLU A 519 -8.82 20.52 -8.17
C GLU A 519 -7.60 20.58 -7.26
N LEU A 520 -6.83 21.66 -7.37
CA LEU A 520 -5.71 21.97 -6.48
C LEU A 520 -6.14 23.08 -5.52
N LEU A 521 -5.91 22.88 -4.22
CA LEU A 521 -6.37 23.79 -3.17
C LEU A 521 -5.20 24.46 -2.46
N SER A 522 -5.41 25.70 -1.99
CA SER A 522 -4.38 26.41 -1.21
C SER A 522 -4.19 25.74 0.15
N LYS A 523 -2.93 25.54 0.56
CA LYS A 523 -2.52 25.04 1.86
C LYS A 523 -3.24 25.76 3.01
N SER A 524 -3.45 27.07 2.87
CA SER A 524 -4.15 27.91 3.86
C SER A 524 -5.60 27.50 4.16
N GLN A 525 -6.20 26.61 3.37
CA GLN A 525 -7.57 26.15 3.56
C GLN A 525 -7.70 25.05 4.61
N LEU A 526 -6.61 24.34 4.94
CA LEU A 526 -6.60 23.31 5.99
C LEU A 526 -6.23 23.97 7.32
N THR A 527 -7.16 24.01 8.26
CA THR A 527 -6.95 24.65 9.57
C THR A 527 -7.27 23.69 10.70
N LEU A 528 -6.83 24.00 11.91
CA LEU A 528 -7.31 23.31 13.12
C LEU A 528 -8.81 23.61 13.32
N GLU A 529 -9.57 22.63 13.79
CA GLU A 529 -10.96 22.84 14.21
C GLU A 529 -11.01 23.77 15.43
N THR A 530 -11.83 24.82 15.33
CA THR A 530 -11.96 25.88 16.35
C THR A 530 -13.41 26.25 16.65
N ARG A 531 -14.39 25.64 15.97
CA ARG A 531 -15.81 25.82 16.26
C ARG A 531 -16.13 25.24 17.63
N SER A 532 -17.00 25.92 18.38
CA SER A 532 -17.32 25.59 19.79
C SER A 532 -17.92 24.20 20.02
N ASP A 533 -18.46 23.59 18.98
CA ASP A 533 -19.19 22.32 19.07
C ASP A 533 -18.26 21.10 18.94
N PHE A 534 -16.98 21.33 18.65
CA PHE A 534 -15.99 20.28 18.40
C PHE A 534 -14.72 20.52 19.21
N ASN A 535 -14.09 19.45 19.65
CA ASN A 535 -12.73 19.52 20.18
C ASN A 535 -11.74 19.73 19.03
N SER A 536 -10.69 20.51 19.29
CA SER A 536 -9.55 20.65 18.37
C SER A 536 -8.70 19.38 18.29
N PHE A 537 -8.73 18.55 19.33
CA PHE A 537 -8.07 17.24 19.38
C PHE A 537 -8.74 16.34 20.43
N ASP A 538 -8.58 15.03 20.30
CA ASP A 538 -9.04 14.02 21.25
C ASP A 538 -7.87 13.10 21.66
N ILE A 539 -7.89 12.62 22.91
CA ILE A 539 -6.90 11.68 23.45
C ILE A 539 -7.58 10.35 23.76
N ILE A 540 -6.95 9.26 23.33
CA ILE A 540 -7.28 7.90 23.73
C ILE A 540 -6.15 7.30 24.59
N ASP A 541 -6.54 6.72 25.71
CA ASP A 541 -5.64 6.15 26.71
C ASP A 541 -6.18 4.81 27.26
N ASN A 542 -7.13 4.17 26.55
CA ASN A 542 -7.68 2.89 26.96
C ASN A 542 -6.64 1.77 26.82
N GLN A 543 -6.28 1.14 27.94
CA GLN A 543 -5.25 0.10 28.02
C GLN A 543 -5.42 -1.02 26.98
N ALA A 544 -6.60 -1.65 26.93
CA ALA A 544 -6.83 -2.80 26.05
C ALA A 544 -6.73 -2.43 24.56
N THR A 545 -7.26 -1.26 24.20
CA THR A 545 -7.22 -0.74 22.83
C THR A 545 -5.80 -0.43 22.41
N LEU A 546 -5.06 0.33 23.23
CA LEU A 546 -3.69 0.71 22.93
C LEU A 546 -2.77 -0.50 22.89
N LYS A 547 -2.93 -1.44 23.83
CA LYS A 547 -2.12 -2.66 23.84
C LYS A 547 -2.30 -3.46 22.55
N SER A 548 -3.54 -3.63 22.10
CA SER A 548 -3.82 -4.31 20.82
C SER A 548 -3.16 -3.61 19.63
N ILE A 549 -3.16 -2.27 19.60
CA ILE A 549 -2.57 -1.50 18.50
C ILE A 549 -1.05 -1.59 18.53
N ILE A 550 -0.43 -1.35 19.68
CA ILE A 550 1.02 -1.39 19.86
C ILE A 550 1.56 -2.79 19.57
N ASP A 551 0.93 -3.85 20.10
CA ASP A 551 1.33 -5.23 19.83
C ASP A 551 1.23 -5.55 18.32
N SER A 552 0.19 -5.06 17.64
CA SER A 552 0.05 -5.19 16.18
C SER A 552 1.15 -4.45 15.41
N TYR A 553 1.51 -3.23 15.82
CA TYR A 553 2.57 -2.45 15.17
C TYR A 553 3.96 -3.06 15.39
N LEU A 554 4.23 -3.62 16.57
CA LEU A 554 5.45 -4.38 16.84
C LEU A 554 5.53 -5.65 15.98
N LEU A 555 4.43 -6.40 15.89
CA LEU A 555 4.37 -7.63 15.09
C LEU A 555 4.60 -7.35 13.59
N GLN A 556 4.09 -6.22 13.10
CA GLN A 556 4.28 -5.75 11.72
C GLN A 556 5.68 -5.14 11.49
N GLY A 557 6.48 -4.96 12.54
CA GLY A 557 7.78 -4.28 12.45
C GLY A 557 7.68 -2.78 12.17
N LYS A 558 6.49 -2.18 12.35
CA LYS A 558 6.24 -0.75 12.10
C LYS A 558 6.92 0.13 13.14
N ILE A 559 6.90 -0.30 14.39
CA ILE A 559 7.62 0.36 15.49
C ILE A 559 8.70 -0.58 16.02
N THR A 560 9.83 -0.03 16.47
CA THR A 560 10.99 -0.81 16.93
C THR A 560 10.90 -1.25 18.39
N GLY A 561 10.09 -0.56 19.20
CA GLY A 561 9.95 -0.83 20.62
C GLY A 561 9.38 0.37 21.40
N LEU A 562 9.04 0.13 22.66
CA LEU A 562 8.74 1.17 23.64
C LEU A 562 9.99 1.48 24.49
N SER A 563 9.93 2.56 25.25
CA SER A 563 10.93 2.92 26.25
C SER A 563 10.96 1.85 27.35
N GLU A 564 12.13 1.61 27.94
CA GLU A 564 12.25 0.77 29.15
C GLU A 564 11.49 1.35 30.35
N LEU A 565 11.12 2.64 30.32
CA LEU A 565 10.31 3.27 31.36
C LEU A 565 8.80 3.09 31.15
N THR A 566 8.39 2.63 29.97
CA THR A 566 7.00 2.36 29.61
C THR A 566 6.66 0.92 29.96
N ASP A 567 5.58 0.70 30.70
CA ASP A 567 5.19 -0.66 31.08
C ASP A 567 4.69 -1.46 29.87
N SER A 568 5.18 -2.68 29.69
CA SER A 568 4.84 -3.54 28.54
C SER A 568 3.37 -3.98 28.50
N ASP A 569 2.70 -3.93 29.66
CA ASP A 569 1.27 -4.19 29.80
C ASP A 569 0.42 -2.90 29.70
N LEU A 570 1.08 -1.74 29.56
CA LEU A 570 0.48 -0.42 29.61
C LEU A 570 -0.31 -0.16 30.92
N GLY A 571 0.18 -0.64 32.06
CA GLY A 571 -0.54 -0.61 33.35
C GLY A 571 -0.92 0.76 33.91
N PHE A 572 -0.32 1.85 33.41
CA PHE A 572 -0.69 3.22 33.78
C PHE A 572 -1.92 3.74 33.03
N ASN A 573 -2.25 3.15 31.88
CA ASN A 573 -3.36 3.57 31.03
C ASN A 573 -4.71 3.34 31.70
N ASN A 574 -5.46 4.42 31.94
CA ASN A 574 -6.66 4.38 32.78
C ASN A 574 -7.99 4.64 32.04
N GLY A 575 -7.94 5.08 30.77
CA GLY A 575 -9.11 5.29 29.92
C GLY A 575 -9.91 6.56 30.23
N ASN A 576 -9.29 7.58 30.82
CA ASN A 576 -9.94 8.84 31.20
C ASN A 576 -10.01 9.88 30.06
N GLY A 577 -9.43 9.59 28.89
CA GLY A 577 -9.37 10.48 27.74
C GLY A 577 -8.41 11.66 27.91
N LYS A 578 -7.37 11.50 28.74
CA LYS A 578 -6.32 12.49 29.00
C LYS A 578 -4.95 11.79 28.95
N ALA A 579 -3.89 12.59 29.05
CA ALA A 579 -2.54 12.07 29.20
C ALA A 579 -2.13 12.12 30.67
N SER A 580 -1.76 10.98 31.25
CA SER A 580 -1.23 10.84 32.60
C SER A 580 0.22 10.31 32.57
N PRO A 581 1.01 10.50 33.65
CA PRO A 581 2.39 10.02 33.71
C PRO A 581 2.49 8.49 33.53
N GLY A 582 3.38 8.05 32.64
CA GLY A 582 3.69 6.62 32.42
C GLY A 582 2.83 5.95 31.34
N GLU A 583 1.90 6.69 30.74
CA GLU A 583 1.00 6.16 29.71
C GLU A 583 1.61 6.17 28.31
N VAL A 584 1.09 5.29 27.46
CA VAL A 584 1.05 5.52 26.01
C VAL A 584 -0.28 6.18 25.69
N VAL A 585 -0.31 7.20 24.84
CA VAL A 585 -1.56 7.86 24.43
C VAL A 585 -1.65 7.97 22.91
N GLY A 586 -2.85 7.81 22.37
CA GLY A 586 -3.17 8.15 20.99
C GLY A 586 -3.80 9.54 20.93
N ILE A 587 -3.32 10.41 20.04
CA ILE A 587 -3.84 11.77 19.85
C ILE A 587 -4.40 11.90 18.44
N PHE A 588 -5.67 12.27 18.34
CA PHE A 588 -6.33 12.65 17.09
C PHE A 588 -6.46 14.17 17.04
N VAL A 589 -5.90 14.80 16.01
CA VAL A 589 -6.02 16.24 15.74
C VAL A 589 -7.16 16.45 14.77
N ASN A 590 -8.15 17.24 15.18
CA ASN A 590 -9.33 17.50 14.38
C ASN A 590 -9.06 18.65 13.38
N LEU A 591 -8.96 18.30 12.10
CA LEU A 591 -8.70 19.23 11.02
C LEU A 591 -10.01 19.69 10.37
N TYR A 592 -10.05 20.96 9.96
CA TYR A 592 -11.18 21.58 9.28
C TYR A 592 -10.80 22.02 7.87
N ASN A 593 -11.64 21.64 6.90
CA ASN A 593 -11.51 22.06 5.51
C ASN A 593 -12.32 23.34 5.27
N ASN A 594 -11.63 24.47 5.17
CA ASN A 594 -12.25 25.76 4.87
C ASN A 594 -12.44 26.03 3.38
N SER A 595 -12.13 25.10 2.49
CA SER A 595 -12.38 25.26 1.05
C SER A 595 -13.83 24.93 0.67
N ASN A 596 -14.15 25.10 -0.61
CA ASN A 596 -15.43 24.66 -1.20
C ASN A 596 -15.32 23.32 -1.93
N SER A 597 -14.18 22.65 -1.79
CA SER A 597 -13.82 21.41 -2.50
C SER A 597 -13.40 20.34 -1.49
N ILE A 598 -13.36 19.08 -1.92
CA ILE A 598 -12.91 17.98 -1.06
C ILE A 598 -11.38 18.06 -0.91
N MET A 599 -10.88 17.93 0.32
CA MET A 599 -9.47 17.68 0.58
C MET A 599 -9.26 16.17 0.70
N GLY A 600 -8.33 15.62 -0.06
CA GLY A 600 -7.95 14.21 0.01
C GLY A 600 -6.60 14.01 0.72
N GLY A 601 -6.46 12.89 1.42
CA GLY A 601 -5.22 12.45 2.04
C GLY A 601 -4.67 13.42 3.09
N ALA A 602 -5.51 13.99 3.94
CA ALA A 602 -5.03 14.92 4.95
C ALA A 602 -4.23 14.17 6.03
N ARG A 603 -3.06 14.71 6.38
CA ARG A 603 -2.11 14.09 7.32
C ARG A 603 -1.64 15.10 8.35
N VAL A 604 -1.45 14.63 9.58
CA VAL A 604 -0.69 15.34 10.63
C VAL A 604 0.51 14.47 10.99
N THR A 605 1.70 15.07 11.08
CA THR A 605 2.92 14.38 11.48
C THR A 605 3.52 15.00 12.74
N ALA A 606 3.90 14.14 13.66
CA ALA A 606 4.68 14.41 14.85
C ALA A 606 6.16 14.06 14.67
N ALA A 607 6.61 13.78 13.44
CA ALA A 607 8.01 13.58 13.14
C ALA A 607 8.83 14.83 13.47
N ASP A 608 9.96 14.61 14.14
CA ASP A 608 10.96 15.62 14.47
C ASP A 608 11.32 16.49 13.26
N TRP A 609 11.63 17.76 13.54
CA TRP A 609 11.97 18.73 12.49
C TRP A 609 12.75 19.93 13.01
N SER A 610 13.19 20.80 12.12
CA SER A 610 14.12 21.90 12.39
C SER A 610 13.39 23.16 12.85
N HIS A 611 12.73 23.07 14.01
CA HIS A 611 11.92 24.15 14.59
C HIS A 611 12.54 24.85 15.81
N MET A 612 13.82 24.55 16.08
CA MET A 612 14.61 25.15 17.16
C MET A 612 15.95 25.70 16.64
N GLU A 613 16.63 26.50 17.47
CA GLU A 613 18.03 26.87 17.30
C GLU A 613 18.71 26.97 18.68
N ASN A 614 19.83 26.26 18.86
CA ASN A 614 20.52 26.14 20.15
C ASN A 614 19.57 25.68 21.28
N ASP A 615 18.77 24.65 21.00
CA ASP A 615 17.76 24.09 21.91
C ASP A 615 16.63 25.06 22.33
N GLN A 616 16.52 26.24 21.69
CA GLN A 616 15.44 27.22 21.93
C GLN A 616 14.44 27.23 20.76
N PRO A 617 13.12 27.34 21.03
CA PRO A 617 12.11 27.27 19.98
C PRO A 617 12.09 28.51 19.08
N CYS A 618 11.94 28.28 17.77
CA CYS A 618 11.91 29.36 16.78
C CYS A 618 10.60 30.13 16.81
N SER A 619 10.69 31.45 17.04
CA SER A 619 9.57 32.40 17.15
C SER A 619 9.16 33.04 15.82
N ASN A 620 9.98 32.88 14.78
CA ASN A 620 9.82 33.53 13.48
C ASN A 620 9.39 32.57 12.36
N LEU A 621 8.80 31.43 12.71
CA LEU A 621 8.09 30.58 11.75
C LEU A 621 6.67 31.12 11.49
N SER A 622 5.95 30.51 10.57
CA SER A 622 4.63 30.94 10.05
C SER A 622 3.52 31.02 11.09
N ASP A 623 3.62 30.28 12.20
CA ASP A 623 2.70 30.34 13.35
C ASP A 623 3.08 31.39 14.41
N ALA A 624 4.26 32.02 14.29
CA ALA A 624 4.79 33.03 15.21
C ALA A 624 4.79 32.61 16.70
N PHE A 625 4.92 31.31 16.97
CA PHE A 625 4.84 30.72 18.31
C PHE A 625 6.12 29.91 18.64
N PRO A 626 6.62 29.92 19.89
CA PRO A 626 6.27 30.85 20.96
C PRO A 626 6.83 32.25 20.67
N THR A 627 6.25 33.27 21.28
CA THR A 627 6.81 34.63 21.25
C THR A 627 8.15 34.69 22.00
N THR A 628 8.97 35.71 21.76
CA THR A 628 10.22 35.91 22.50
C THR A 628 10.00 36.06 24.01
N SER A 629 8.91 36.71 24.43
CA SER A 629 8.52 36.80 25.84
C SER A 629 8.11 35.46 26.46
N GLN A 630 7.71 34.49 25.62
CA GLN A 630 7.39 33.12 26.04
C GLN A 630 8.60 32.19 25.94
N GLY A 631 9.81 32.69 25.70
CA GLY A 631 11.02 31.88 25.59
C GLY A 631 11.45 31.53 24.17
N GLY A 632 10.77 32.06 23.14
CA GLY A 632 11.19 31.87 21.74
C GLY A 632 12.44 32.68 21.36
N THR A 633 13.15 32.23 20.34
CA THR A 633 14.27 32.95 19.70
C THR A 633 14.00 33.22 18.23
N ALA A 634 14.64 34.24 17.66
CA ALA A 634 14.58 34.47 16.22
C ALA A 634 15.65 33.59 15.55
N CYS A 635 15.21 32.53 14.86
CA CYS A 635 16.09 31.56 14.24
C CYS A 635 16.56 32.01 12.86
N THR A 636 17.77 31.61 12.48
CA THR A 636 18.19 31.78 11.07
C THR A 636 17.49 30.78 10.15
N THR A 637 17.35 31.15 8.88
CA THR A 637 16.79 30.29 7.83
C THR A 637 17.51 28.94 7.76
N VAL A 638 16.74 27.87 7.63
CA VAL A 638 17.22 26.52 7.36
C VAL A 638 17.57 26.40 5.87
N THR A 639 18.61 25.63 5.55
CA THR A 639 19.17 25.41 4.22
C THR A 639 19.60 23.96 4.10
N ASP A 640 19.93 23.53 2.88
CA ASP A 640 20.53 22.21 2.61
C ASP A 640 21.79 21.91 3.44
N ALA A 641 22.50 22.93 3.93
CA ALA A 641 23.74 22.76 4.70
C ALA A 641 23.55 22.65 6.23
N ASN A 642 22.34 22.90 6.76
CA ASN A 642 22.11 22.94 8.22
C ASN A 642 20.76 22.38 8.67
N PHE A 643 20.01 21.73 7.78
CA PHE A 643 18.68 21.21 8.13
C PHE A 643 18.73 20.07 9.15
N ASP A 644 19.78 19.29 9.15
CA ASP A 644 20.00 18.15 10.04
C ASP A 644 20.82 18.49 11.30
N ASP A 645 21.10 19.77 11.53
CA ASP A 645 21.81 20.23 12.72
C ASP A 645 21.10 19.75 13.98
N SER A 646 21.82 18.99 14.80
CA SER A 646 21.33 18.47 16.07
C SER A 646 20.83 19.59 17.00
N ALA A 647 21.31 20.83 16.92
CA ALA A 647 20.80 21.93 17.75
C ALA A 647 19.45 22.49 17.28
N ARG A 648 18.96 22.05 16.11
CA ARG A 648 17.74 22.53 15.46
C ARG A 648 16.67 21.45 15.33
N TYR A 649 17.11 20.25 14.99
CA TYR A 649 16.26 19.09 14.79
C TYR A 649 15.82 18.55 16.16
N HIS A 650 14.55 18.76 16.50
CA HIS A 650 13.99 18.45 17.81
C HIS A 650 12.60 17.81 17.70
N PRO A 651 12.19 17.04 18.73
CA PRO A 651 10.82 16.57 18.89
C PRO A 651 9.81 17.71 18.91
N VAL A 652 8.58 17.38 18.50
CA VAL A 652 7.50 18.36 18.31
C VAL A 652 6.96 18.94 19.61
N CYS A 653 7.08 18.23 20.73
CA CYS A 653 6.50 18.63 22.01
C CYS A 653 7.46 19.46 22.87
N MET A 654 6.91 20.53 23.45
CA MET A 654 7.57 21.50 24.33
C MET A 654 6.76 21.67 25.62
N MET A 655 7.38 22.19 26.67
CA MET A 655 6.77 22.26 28.00
C MET A 655 6.67 23.68 28.52
N GLU A 656 5.54 24.00 29.13
CA GLU A 656 5.44 25.18 29.97
C GLU A 656 6.21 24.97 31.28
N TYR A 657 7.13 25.88 31.58
CA TYR A 657 7.83 25.96 32.85
C TYR A 657 7.63 27.35 33.45
N ASN A 658 7.29 27.41 34.73
CA ASN A 658 7.16 28.65 35.47
C ASN A 658 8.36 28.81 36.40
N ASP A 659 9.23 29.77 36.08
CA ASP A 659 10.45 30.05 36.87
C ASP A 659 10.19 30.93 38.12
N GLY A 660 8.92 31.10 38.49
CA GLY A 660 8.46 31.97 39.58
C GLY A 660 8.24 33.42 39.15
N SER A 661 8.73 33.84 37.98
CA SER A 661 8.57 35.21 37.46
C SER A 661 7.74 35.28 36.16
N SER A 662 7.87 34.25 35.31
CA SER A 662 7.18 34.17 34.03
C SER A 662 6.98 32.71 33.61
N THR A 663 5.93 32.46 32.82
CA THR A 663 5.74 31.18 32.13
C THR A 663 6.51 31.20 30.81
N LYS A 664 7.40 30.23 30.62
CA LYS A 664 8.20 30.04 29.41
C LYS A 664 7.89 28.69 28.78
N ILE A 665 8.00 28.62 27.46
CA ILE A 665 7.95 27.40 26.67
C ILE A 665 9.39 26.94 26.46
N LEU A 666 9.72 25.79 27.02
CA LEU A 666 11.05 25.19 26.94
C LEU A 666 11.02 23.98 26.01
N SER A 667 12.15 23.73 25.33
CA SER A 667 12.40 22.42 24.72
C SER A 667 12.46 21.34 25.80
N GLN A 668 12.26 20.06 25.42
CA GLN A 668 12.29 18.99 26.42
C GLN A 668 13.64 18.87 27.14
N LYS A 669 14.73 19.13 26.43
CA LYS A 669 16.09 19.13 26.98
C LYS A 669 16.27 20.24 28.01
N GLU A 670 15.81 21.45 27.70
CA GLU A 670 15.89 22.57 28.65
C GLU A 670 14.98 22.34 29.86
N PHE A 671 13.79 21.78 29.65
CA PHE A 671 12.91 21.38 30.74
C PHE A 671 13.53 20.29 31.63
N PHE A 672 14.17 19.28 31.03
CA PHE A 672 14.95 18.27 31.74
C PHE A 672 16.07 18.93 32.58
N ASN A 673 16.81 19.89 32.02
CA ASN A 673 17.87 20.60 32.74
C ASN A 673 17.34 21.35 33.98
N GLN A 674 16.13 21.93 33.89
CA GLN A 674 15.46 22.52 35.06
C GLN A 674 15.09 21.44 36.09
N LEU A 675 14.43 20.36 35.68
CA LEU A 675 14.04 19.28 36.61
C LEU A 675 15.22 18.52 37.22
N LYS A 676 16.33 18.41 36.51
CA LYS A 676 17.60 17.90 37.05
C LYS A 676 18.09 18.76 38.22
N THR A 677 17.94 20.07 38.10
CA THR A 677 18.33 21.03 39.15
C THR A 677 17.32 21.07 40.29
N ASP A 678 16.03 21.11 39.97
CA ASP A 678 14.94 21.36 40.93
C ASP A 678 14.48 20.08 41.66
N ALA A 679 14.47 18.95 40.96
CA ALA A 679 13.90 17.68 41.41
C ALA A 679 14.89 16.51 41.39
N GLY A 680 16.13 16.72 40.95
CA GLY A 680 17.18 15.69 40.93
C GLY A 680 16.97 14.60 39.88
N LEU A 681 16.22 14.90 38.81
CA LEU A 681 16.01 13.98 37.70
C LEU A 681 17.34 13.62 37.00
N LEU A 682 17.53 12.34 36.65
CA LEU A 682 18.73 11.86 35.97
C LEU A 682 18.41 11.42 34.54
N GLU A 683 19.44 11.30 33.71
CA GLU A 683 19.28 10.89 32.30
C GLU A 683 18.64 9.49 32.19
N LYS A 684 18.96 8.57 33.11
CA LYS A 684 18.31 7.24 33.20
C LYS A 684 16.79 7.29 33.47
N ASP A 685 16.28 8.45 33.88
CA ASP A 685 14.87 8.68 34.18
C ASP A 685 14.13 9.29 32.98
N CYS A 686 14.80 9.45 31.83
CA CYS A 686 14.24 9.86 30.54
C CYS A 686 13.71 8.67 29.72
N LEU A 687 12.70 8.92 28.86
CA LEU A 687 12.18 7.91 27.93
C LEU A 687 13.27 7.36 26.99
N ASP A 688 14.23 8.19 26.61
CA ASP A 688 15.50 7.77 26.03
C ASP A 688 16.66 8.26 26.92
N PRO A 689 17.38 7.34 27.61
CA PRO A 689 18.54 7.71 28.43
C PRO A 689 19.70 8.34 27.67
N ASN A 690 19.76 8.16 26.35
CA ASN A 690 20.80 8.69 25.48
C ASN A 690 20.40 9.99 24.78
N ASP A 691 19.11 10.36 24.82
CA ASP A 691 18.60 11.59 24.23
C ASP A 691 17.63 12.35 25.15
N THR A 692 18.17 13.34 25.85
CA THR A 692 17.38 14.25 26.71
C THR A 692 16.33 15.08 25.95
N LYS A 693 16.34 15.14 24.62
CA LYS A 693 15.33 15.86 23.84
C LYS A 693 14.01 15.12 23.73
N THR A 694 13.98 13.81 23.93
CA THR A 694 12.76 12.99 23.96
C THR A 694 12.40 12.60 25.40
N CYS A 695 12.99 13.25 26.39
CA CYS A 695 12.96 12.80 27.78
C CYS A 695 11.55 12.62 28.35
N MET A 696 10.60 13.51 28.02
CA MET A 696 9.32 13.59 28.71
C MET A 696 8.14 13.11 27.87
N VAL A 697 8.12 13.45 26.59
CA VAL A 697 7.06 13.06 25.65
C VAL A 697 7.73 12.62 24.35
N ARG A 698 7.54 11.35 23.98
CA ARG A 698 8.17 10.78 22.78
C ARG A 698 7.10 10.32 21.80
N ALA A 699 7.09 10.87 20.59
CA ALA A 699 6.29 10.30 19.51
C ALA A 699 6.88 8.94 19.12
N LEU A 700 6.03 7.93 18.96
CA LEU A 700 6.46 6.60 18.55
C LEU A 700 6.80 6.59 17.06
N GLN A 701 8.08 6.41 16.71
CA GLN A 701 8.51 6.30 15.31
C GLN A 701 7.85 5.08 14.63
N GLY A 702 7.27 5.30 13.45
CA GLY A 702 6.40 4.37 12.74
C GLY A 702 4.90 4.53 13.06
N ALA A 703 4.57 5.34 14.08
CA ALA A 703 3.21 5.59 14.56
C ALA A 703 3.00 7.09 14.91
N GLU A 704 3.85 7.97 14.40
CA GLU A 704 3.88 9.40 14.66
C GLU A 704 3.03 10.20 13.67
N THR A 705 2.27 9.53 12.80
CA THR A 705 1.40 10.18 11.82
C THR A 705 -0.05 9.80 12.01
N GLN A 706 -0.91 10.81 11.90
CA GLN A 706 -2.33 10.64 11.71
C GLN A 706 -2.62 10.81 10.22
N THR A 707 -3.36 9.88 9.64
CA THR A 707 -3.89 10.01 8.28
C THR A 707 -5.40 9.92 8.29
N VAL A 708 -6.05 10.75 7.46
CA VAL A 708 -7.47 10.68 7.18
C VAL A 708 -7.72 10.74 5.68
N SER A 709 -8.67 9.93 5.19
CA SER A 709 -8.96 9.75 3.77
C SER A 709 -9.35 11.04 3.08
N MET A 710 -10.36 11.72 3.60
CA MET A 710 -10.89 12.92 3.00
C MET A 710 -11.60 13.80 4.02
N ILE A 711 -11.68 15.09 3.73
CA ILE A 711 -12.47 16.06 4.48
C ILE A 711 -13.38 16.81 3.50
N LYS A 712 -14.70 16.71 3.70
CA LYS A 712 -15.70 17.40 2.87
C LYS A 712 -15.56 18.93 2.94
N PRO A 713 -16.03 19.67 1.93
CA PRO A 713 -16.07 21.12 1.97
C PRO A 713 -16.77 21.63 3.23
N LYS A 714 -16.18 22.63 3.90
CA LYS A 714 -16.76 23.29 5.07
C LYS A 714 -17.13 22.33 6.21
N ALA A 715 -16.32 21.29 6.39
CA ALA A 715 -16.50 20.28 7.41
C ALA A 715 -15.16 19.89 8.04
N ASN A 716 -15.23 19.21 9.17
CA ASN A 716 -14.11 18.45 9.71
C ASN A 716 -14.23 16.96 9.35
N TRP A 717 -13.24 16.16 9.74
CA TRP A 717 -13.23 14.74 9.41
C TRP A 717 -14.35 13.96 10.10
N THR A 718 -14.68 14.26 11.36
CA THR A 718 -15.72 13.53 12.11
C THR A 718 -17.11 13.75 11.52
N GLU A 719 -17.37 14.92 10.93
CA GLU A 719 -18.56 15.20 10.09
C GLU A 719 -18.50 14.53 8.71
N THR A 720 -17.30 14.23 8.20
CA THR A 720 -17.11 13.62 6.87
C THR A 720 -17.37 12.12 6.90
N ILE A 721 -16.77 11.43 7.87
CA ILE A 721 -16.83 9.98 8.09
C ILE A 721 -17.64 9.71 9.37
N SER A 722 -18.96 9.91 9.29
CA SER A 722 -19.88 9.56 10.37
C SER A 722 -20.63 8.27 10.03
N LYS A 723 -20.82 7.41 11.03
CA LYS A 723 -21.74 6.26 10.95
C LYS A 723 -23.18 6.76 10.81
N ALA A 724 -24.09 5.83 10.53
CA ALA A 724 -25.53 6.13 10.43
C ALA A 724 -26.14 6.74 11.71
N ASP A 725 -25.51 6.50 12.87
CA ASP A 725 -25.90 7.09 14.16
C ASP A 725 -25.25 8.44 14.46
N GLY A 726 -24.41 8.96 13.55
CA GLY A 726 -23.68 10.22 13.68
C GLY A 726 -22.35 10.11 14.44
N SER A 727 -21.94 8.93 14.92
CA SER A 727 -20.65 8.75 15.59
C SER A 727 -19.50 8.53 14.59
N PRO A 728 -18.28 9.05 14.84
CA PRO A 728 -17.13 8.73 14.01
C PRO A 728 -16.67 7.27 14.23
N SER A 729 -16.03 6.68 13.22
CA SER A 729 -15.35 5.39 13.34
C SER A 729 -13.86 5.60 13.20
N PHE A 730 -13.12 5.56 14.30
CA PHE A 730 -11.68 5.69 14.25
C PHE A 730 -11.01 4.34 13.96
N SER A 731 -9.97 4.37 13.13
CA SER A 731 -8.97 3.33 12.94
C SER A 731 -7.68 3.70 13.66
N ALA A 732 -6.76 2.73 13.81
CA ALA A 732 -5.48 2.99 14.46
C ALA A 732 -4.64 4.06 13.74
N GLY A 733 -4.79 4.19 12.42
CA GLY A 733 -4.07 5.16 11.58
C GLY A 733 -4.60 6.59 11.68
N ASN A 734 -5.75 6.79 12.34
CA ASN A 734 -6.25 8.14 12.60
C ASN A 734 -5.53 8.79 13.80
N PHE A 735 -4.79 8.05 14.61
CA PHE A 735 -4.10 8.61 15.78
C PHE A 735 -2.58 8.65 15.59
N MET A 736 -1.95 9.68 16.14
CA MET A 736 -0.52 9.69 16.42
C MET A 736 -0.29 9.15 17.84
N TYR A 737 0.72 8.33 18.06
CA TYR A 737 0.97 7.70 19.36
C TYR A 737 2.19 8.30 20.06
N PHE A 738 2.07 8.52 21.37
CA PHE A 738 3.08 9.13 22.21
C PHE A 738 3.28 8.35 23.50
N GLU A 739 4.51 8.28 23.98
CA GLU A 739 4.84 7.88 25.35
C GLU A 739 4.97 9.11 26.25
N ILE A 740 4.40 9.01 27.44
CA ILE A 740 4.45 10.04 28.48
C ILE A 740 5.30 9.53 29.63
N ASN A 741 6.39 10.25 29.95
CA ASN A 741 7.29 9.84 31.02
C ASN A 741 6.58 9.81 32.38
N LYS A 742 6.70 8.72 33.14
CA LYS A 742 6.14 8.60 34.50
C LYS A 742 6.65 9.63 35.51
N ASN A 743 7.79 10.25 35.24
CA ASN A 743 8.40 11.28 36.07
C ASN A 743 8.01 12.71 35.66
N ILE A 744 7.19 12.88 34.61
CA ILE A 744 6.68 14.20 34.25
C ILE A 744 5.78 14.73 35.40
N PRO A 745 5.99 15.97 35.88
CA PRO A 745 5.14 16.51 36.94
C PRO A 745 3.68 16.65 36.51
N ILE A 746 2.74 16.22 37.35
CA ILE A 746 1.30 16.42 37.13
C ILE A 746 1.03 17.93 37.02
N GLY A 747 0.16 18.30 36.07
CA GLY A 747 -0.18 19.68 35.77
C GLY A 747 0.77 20.37 34.79
N THR A 748 1.85 19.70 34.34
CA THR A 748 2.68 20.19 33.24
C THR A 748 1.82 20.36 31.99
N LYS A 749 1.87 21.53 31.37
CA LYS A 749 1.26 21.77 30.07
C LYS A 749 2.27 21.47 28.97
N VAL A 750 1.86 20.65 28.04
CA VAL A 750 2.63 20.22 26.88
C VAL A 750 2.01 20.83 25.65
N THR A 751 2.81 21.55 24.86
CA THR A 751 2.40 22.04 23.55
C THR A 751 3.19 21.30 22.48
N CYS A 752 2.50 20.59 21.60
CA CYS A 752 3.11 19.91 20.46
C CYS A 752 2.88 20.74 19.20
N ARG A 753 4.00 21.16 18.58
CA ARG A 753 4.06 21.95 17.35
C ARG A 753 4.19 21.00 16.16
N LEU A 754 3.03 20.55 15.70
CA LEU A 754 2.83 19.54 14.66
C LEU A 754 2.83 20.18 13.27
N ARG A 755 2.90 19.32 12.26
CA ARG A 755 2.89 19.71 10.85
C ARG A 755 1.78 18.97 10.11
N ALA A 756 1.00 19.70 9.31
CA ALA A 756 -0.11 19.13 8.54
C ALA A 756 0.01 19.42 7.05
N SER A 757 -0.47 18.48 6.23
CA SER A 757 -0.50 18.58 4.77
C SER A 757 -1.65 17.74 4.21
N TYR A 758 -1.91 17.85 2.91
CA TYR A 758 -2.89 17.02 2.21
C TYR A 758 -2.52 16.89 0.73
N THR A 759 -3.03 15.88 0.05
CA THR A 759 -2.50 15.42 -1.23
C THR A 759 -2.87 16.35 -2.39
N ASN A 760 -4.12 16.81 -2.50
CA ASN A 760 -4.53 17.80 -3.52
C ASN A 760 -4.27 19.26 -3.12
N CYS A 761 -3.27 19.49 -2.29
CA CYS A 761 -2.76 20.81 -1.98
C CYS A 761 -1.89 21.33 -3.12
N ASP A 762 -2.08 22.57 -3.56
CA ASP A 762 -1.25 23.19 -4.59
C ASP A 762 0.14 23.50 -4.03
N ASP A 763 0.23 24.44 -3.09
CA ASP A 763 1.45 25.00 -2.51
C ASP A 763 2.04 24.18 -1.34
N CYS A 764 1.70 22.89 -1.25
CA CYS A 764 2.34 21.94 -0.32
C CYS A 764 3.42 21.08 -0.98
N HIS A 765 3.64 21.20 -2.29
CA HIS A 765 4.55 20.25 -2.96
C HIS A 765 5.60 20.89 -3.84
N HIS A 766 5.44 22.16 -4.20
CA HIS A 766 6.34 22.83 -5.14
C HIS A 766 6.83 24.19 -4.65
N ASP A 767 8.03 24.55 -5.10
CA ASP A 767 8.59 25.89 -4.91
C ASP A 767 8.31 26.75 -6.15
N SER A 768 7.41 27.72 -5.97
CA SER A 768 7.12 28.75 -6.99
C SER A 768 8.36 29.56 -7.41
N SER A 769 9.38 29.63 -6.56
CA SER A 769 10.65 30.31 -6.83
C SER A 769 11.58 29.47 -7.72
N ASN A 770 11.34 28.17 -7.81
CA ASN A 770 12.10 27.21 -8.60
C ASN A 770 11.25 26.65 -9.76
N GLY A 771 10.46 27.51 -10.42
CA GLY A 771 9.69 27.10 -11.61
C GLY A 771 8.55 26.12 -11.32
N TYR A 772 8.04 26.09 -10.09
CA TYR A 772 7.03 25.12 -9.62
C TYR A 772 7.52 23.67 -9.62
N ASP A 773 8.83 23.48 -9.53
CA ASP A 773 9.42 22.17 -9.27
C ASP A 773 9.16 21.74 -7.82
N ASP A 774 9.24 20.44 -7.56
CA ASP A 774 8.92 19.90 -6.25
C ASP A 774 9.91 20.41 -5.18
N PHE A 775 9.45 20.55 -3.93
CA PHE A 775 10.31 21.02 -2.83
C PHE A 775 11.53 20.12 -2.66
N ARG A 776 12.67 20.73 -2.32
CA ARG A 776 13.85 19.97 -1.93
C ARG A 776 13.64 19.32 -0.58
N ASP A 777 14.27 18.19 -0.40
CA ASP A 777 14.31 17.39 0.80
C ASP A 777 14.51 18.14 2.11
N TRP A 778 15.55 18.98 2.16
CA TRP A 778 15.84 19.76 3.35
C TRP A 778 14.69 20.71 3.71
N GLU A 779 13.84 21.12 2.75
CA GLU A 779 12.67 21.95 3.00
C GLU A 779 11.56 21.16 3.73
N TYR A 780 11.47 19.85 3.50
CA TYR A 780 10.60 18.94 4.27
C TYR A 780 11.05 18.78 5.73
N ALA A 781 12.29 19.15 6.08
CA ALA A 781 12.70 19.28 7.48
C ALA A 781 12.23 20.60 8.13
N THR A 782 11.52 21.46 7.38
CA THR A 782 11.07 22.78 7.84
C THR A 782 9.53 22.87 7.86
N GLU A 783 9.02 24.11 7.93
CA GLU A 783 7.60 24.43 7.79
C GLU A 783 7.10 24.45 6.33
N LYS A 784 7.99 24.52 5.33
CA LYS A 784 7.63 24.62 3.91
C LYS A 784 7.77 23.25 3.24
N PRO A 785 6.87 22.31 3.53
CA PRO A 785 5.56 22.34 2.85
C PRO A 785 4.30 22.36 3.74
N PHE A 786 4.45 22.36 5.05
CA PHE A 786 3.36 22.07 5.98
C PHE A 786 2.60 23.33 6.45
N ASN A 787 1.41 23.13 6.99
CA ASN A 787 0.83 24.05 7.97
C ASN A 787 1.29 23.64 9.36
N ILE A 788 1.74 24.61 10.15
CA ILE A 788 2.05 24.36 11.56
C ILE A 788 0.75 24.35 12.36
N ILE A 789 0.56 23.31 13.16
CA ILE A 789 -0.59 23.15 14.06
C ILE A 789 -0.07 22.98 15.48
N ASN A 790 -0.54 23.84 16.38
CA ASN A 790 -0.22 23.74 17.79
C ASN A 790 -1.40 23.11 18.55
N ILE A 791 -1.14 22.01 19.24
CA ILE A 791 -2.08 21.45 20.23
C ILE A 791 -1.47 21.55 21.62
N THR A 792 -2.29 21.84 22.62
CA THR A 792 -1.86 21.94 24.02
C THR A 792 -2.74 21.06 24.89
N PHE A 793 -2.12 20.14 25.61
CA PHE A 793 -2.77 19.33 26.65
C PHE A 793 -2.04 19.50 27.98
N GLN A 794 -2.73 19.16 29.06
CA GLN A 794 -2.18 19.18 30.41
C GLN A 794 -2.07 17.74 30.92
N VAL A 795 -0.92 17.39 31.50
CA VAL A 795 -0.75 16.11 32.16
C VAL A 795 -1.66 16.05 33.38
N ALA A 796 -2.55 15.06 33.40
CA ALA A 796 -3.52 14.82 34.46
C ALA A 796 -3.03 13.75 35.44
N ASP A 797 -3.79 13.58 36.52
CA ASP A 797 -3.68 12.41 37.41
C ASP A 797 -4.44 11.25 36.75
#